data_AF-A0A3N5ZBG1-F1
#
_entry.id   AF-A0A3N5ZBG1-F1
#
_cell.length_a   1.000
_cell.length_b   1.000
_cell.length_c   1.000
_cell.angle_alpha   90.00
_cell.angle_beta   90.00
_cell.angle_gamma   90.00
#
_symmetry.space_group_name_H-M   'P 1'
#
loop_
_entity.id
_entity.type
_entity.pdbx_description
1 polymer ?
#
loop_
_entity_poly.entity_id
_entity_poly.type
_entity_poly.pdbx_seq_one_letter_code
_entity_poly.pdbx_strand_id
1 'polypeptide(L)'
;MNPFDSHPGRTPLVSGILGLLLLGGLTALKPPRPAEAQQAEIFQAKPMPAGEAPGQRPYEMVRAGRSRPYPPLVSFDSLEGWTAACESGAIAELIGSQKQRVWESPVARLVYRGTSPNSSLILRPPRPIPIPESSSAVTVWIYGNNWAWAPDPETPRVNIELLLRNKFGTQQALELVSKLGWKEWFLVHRVIPPELHKNSPLDLVGIRLTGAANSQDRELYFEDLSFIQESFKPLSFAPRPKRGIEPFPGQDTGANQGPGRLPFPTREETILPENQVKSFKATVERTGNNSFTFRYRGSDGSVEYEVRPDNQGWGPVTVKLNKARVARALVGAGPLFEDELRRLRLVDSGLDSNALKATWEGETVKGAQVRFESQMRLLQKSLVVDYFCHGGAATGLSYGRIVDVSRPELILLPFINYGSHHLNVMMSRGSQPCFASVWMDWYRSNGSQPYAEDRIADGEVQLNGGVRYLAKTDGRRNDLFERFFLTFSPVFEETLPTIANPPATRGKEAGSRLWQESWGPEDYAKEQERSEKLKSYGIDQLTRCNHEITWRDGGESFTFRTEAAPGKGGDEALQKFVAAQRGLGWRSGLYTNYCDFAPVNAFWDPDRVMRRTAGNLVTAWARCYSPKALFAVEMDRKLAAQIQKKFNSNAAYTDVHTSVSPWERTDYDARVPGAGTFAATFYAYGELLLHDQEVYDGHCWSEGHHQWLYAGLCAGNYGLTYSDLRLWKYPYLPHFDLLKMHPLSVDIGIP
;
A
#
# COMPACT_ATOMS: atom_id res chain seq x y z
N MET A 1 -13.91 -17.54 -10.59
CA MET A 1 -13.45 -17.52 -9.18
C MET A 1 -12.62 -16.25 -9.00
N ASN A 2 -12.72 -15.55 -7.88
CA ASN A 2 -12.02 -14.27 -7.70
C ASN A 2 -10.60 -14.51 -7.14
N PRO A 3 -9.49 -14.06 -7.77
CA PRO A 3 -8.14 -14.50 -7.38
C PRO A 3 -7.47 -13.70 -6.24
N PHE A 4 -8.05 -12.58 -5.81
CA PHE A 4 -7.32 -11.53 -5.07
C PHE A 4 -7.13 -11.76 -3.55
N ASP A 5 -7.58 -12.89 -2.98
CA ASP A 5 -7.53 -13.20 -1.52
C ASP A 5 -6.10 -13.54 -0.98
N SER A 6 -5.02 -12.89 -1.45
CA SER A 6 -3.65 -13.28 -1.07
C SER A 6 -2.60 -12.17 -0.83
N HIS A 7 -2.98 -11.07 -0.17
CA HIS A 7 -2.00 -10.13 0.39
C HIS A 7 -1.18 -10.76 1.55
N PRO A 8 0.17 -10.73 1.51
CA PRO A 8 1.04 -11.30 2.54
C PRO A 8 1.20 -10.34 3.74
N GLY A 9 0.17 -10.25 4.59
CA GLY A 9 0.11 -9.23 5.66
C GLY A 9 -0.65 -9.61 6.94
N ARG A 10 -0.69 -10.88 7.34
CA ARG A 10 -1.35 -11.32 8.59
C ARG A 10 -0.43 -12.15 9.49
N THR A 11 -0.03 -11.58 10.63
CA THR A 11 0.60 -12.28 11.76
C THR A 11 -0.42 -12.34 12.91
N PRO A 12 -0.95 -13.51 13.30
CA PRO A 12 -1.95 -13.58 14.36
C PRO A 12 -1.30 -13.49 15.75
N LEU A 13 -1.63 -12.43 16.49
CA LEU A 13 -1.41 -12.36 17.94
C LEU A 13 -2.43 -13.28 18.64
N VAL A 14 -1.96 -14.18 19.50
CA VAL A 14 -2.82 -15.09 20.27
C VAL A 14 -2.77 -14.71 21.74
N SER A 15 -3.90 -14.23 22.26
CA SER A 15 -4.17 -14.08 23.70
C SER A 15 -5.00 -15.27 24.19
N GLY A 16 -4.67 -15.82 25.36
CA GLY A 16 -5.33 -17.01 25.93
C GLY A 16 -6.36 -16.72 27.03
N ILE A 17 -6.56 -17.70 27.92
CA ILE A 17 -7.54 -17.77 29.04
C ILE A 17 -8.98 -18.03 28.55
N LEU A 18 -9.71 -19.08 28.96
CA LEU A 18 -9.42 -20.27 29.81
C LEU A 18 -9.91 -21.53 29.00
N GLY A 19 -10.36 -22.70 29.49
CA GLY A 19 -10.52 -23.27 30.83
C GLY A 19 -11.64 -24.31 30.95
N LEU A 20 -11.32 -25.61 30.93
CA LEU A 20 -12.28 -26.67 31.33
C LEU A 20 -11.56 -27.91 31.89
N LEU A 21 -12.06 -28.43 33.02
CA LEU A 21 -11.50 -29.59 33.73
C LEU A 21 -12.23 -30.88 33.34
N LEU A 22 -11.46 -31.94 33.04
CA LEU A 22 -11.94 -33.33 32.99
C LEU A 22 -10.84 -34.24 33.53
N LEU A 23 -11.12 -34.97 34.62
CA LEU A 23 -10.19 -35.93 35.21
C LEU A 23 -10.31 -37.28 34.49
N GLY A 24 -9.16 -37.91 34.16
CA GLY A 24 -9.16 -39.28 33.65
C GLY A 24 -7.77 -39.86 33.39
N GLY A 25 -7.42 -40.94 34.12
CA GLY A 25 -6.42 -41.92 33.69
C GLY A 25 -4.95 -41.50 33.67
N LEU A 26 -4.26 -41.60 34.82
CA LEU A 26 -2.79 -41.65 34.85
C LEU A 26 -2.28 -43.00 34.35
N THR A 27 -1.84 -43.08 33.10
CA THR A 27 -0.98 -44.17 32.59
C THR A 27 0.41 -43.62 32.27
N ALA A 28 1.45 -44.32 32.73
CA ALA A 28 2.83 -43.84 32.63
C ALA A 28 3.40 -44.02 31.21
N LEU A 29 3.17 -43.01 30.35
CA LEU A 29 3.84 -42.92 29.06
C LEU A 29 5.35 -42.73 29.26
N LYS A 30 6.14 -43.62 28.64
CA LYS A 30 7.60 -43.43 28.53
C LYS A 30 7.89 -42.12 27.79
N PRO A 31 8.98 -41.41 28.11
CA PRO A 31 9.43 -40.29 27.29
C PRO A 31 9.68 -40.78 25.86
N PRO A 32 9.34 -39.99 24.83
CA PRO A 32 9.72 -40.32 23.47
C PRO A 32 11.25 -40.39 23.39
N ARG A 33 11.77 -41.35 22.61
CA ARG A 33 13.19 -41.31 22.22
C ARG A 33 13.44 -40.01 21.46
N PRO A 34 14.64 -39.39 21.57
CA PRO A 34 15.02 -38.36 20.60
C PRO A 34 14.91 -38.96 19.20
N ALA A 35 14.30 -38.23 18.27
CA ALA A 35 14.34 -38.62 16.87
C ALA A 35 15.81 -38.63 16.43
N GLU A 36 16.26 -39.71 15.80
CA GLU A 36 17.59 -39.76 15.21
C GLU A 36 17.66 -38.68 14.12
N ALA A 37 18.63 -37.78 14.23
CA ALA A 37 18.82 -36.71 13.25
C ALA A 37 19.22 -37.35 11.92
N GLN A 38 18.27 -37.39 10.99
CA GLN A 38 18.46 -37.96 9.65
C GLN A 38 19.64 -37.24 8.99
N GLN A 39 20.71 -37.97 8.66
CA GLN A 39 21.88 -37.38 8.01
C GLN A 39 21.47 -36.78 6.66
N ALA A 40 21.88 -35.54 6.41
CA ALA A 40 21.60 -34.86 5.15
C ALA A 40 22.31 -35.58 3.99
N GLU A 41 21.58 -35.88 2.92
CA GLU A 41 22.16 -36.44 1.69
C GLU A 41 22.90 -35.33 0.93
N ILE A 42 24.16 -35.55 0.56
CA ILE A 42 25.01 -34.52 -0.05
C ILE A 42 25.33 -34.88 -1.50
N PHE A 43 24.82 -34.08 -2.43
CA PHE A 43 25.05 -34.20 -3.86
C PHE A 43 26.08 -33.16 -4.32
N GLN A 44 27.03 -33.59 -5.17
CA GLN A 44 27.99 -32.69 -5.81
C GLN A 44 27.30 -31.90 -6.94
N ALA A 45 27.69 -30.64 -7.13
CA ALA A 45 27.22 -29.85 -8.27
C ALA A 45 27.72 -30.44 -9.60
N LYS A 46 26.87 -30.38 -10.63
CA LYS A 46 27.15 -30.89 -11.97
C LYS A 46 27.59 -29.75 -12.90
N PRO A 47 28.51 -30.02 -13.85
CA PRO A 47 28.87 -29.05 -14.89
C PRO A 47 27.68 -28.79 -15.82
N MET A 48 27.77 -27.73 -16.62
CA MET A 48 26.75 -27.39 -17.61
C MET A 48 26.59 -28.50 -18.66
N PRO A 49 25.36 -28.89 -19.06
CA PRO A 49 25.17 -29.93 -20.06
C PRO A 49 25.81 -29.56 -21.40
N ALA A 50 26.55 -30.50 -21.98
CA ALA A 50 27.21 -30.31 -23.28
C ALA A 50 26.17 -30.04 -24.38
N GLY A 51 26.31 -28.90 -25.06
CA GLY A 51 25.38 -28.48 -26.12
C GLY A 51 24.08 -27.82 -25.62
N GLU A 52 23.94 -27.48 -24.34
CA GLU A 52 22.81 -26.65 -23.87
C GLU A 52 22.83 -25.29 -24.57
N ALA A 53 21.73 -24.92 -25.23
CA ALA A 53 21.62 -23.64 -25.94
C ALA A 53 21.37 -22.48 -24.96
N PRO A 54 21.99 -21.30 -25.18
CA PRO A 54 21.74 -20.11 -24.37
C PRO A 54 20.29 -19.63 -24.51
N GLY A 55 19.64 -19.40 -23.36
CA GLY A 55 18.33 -18.79 -23.26
C GLY A 55 18.33 -17.31 -23.69
N GLN A 56 17.14 -16.81 -24.02
CA GLN A 56 16.96 -15.38 -24.29
C GLN A 56 17.11 -14.59 -22.99
N ARG A 57 17.89 -13.51 -23.06
CA ARG A 57 18.01 -12.52 -21.97
C ARG A 57 16.79 -11.59 -21.98
N PRO A 58 16.38 -10.99 -20.84
CA PRO A 58 15.28 -10.03 -20.81
C PRO A 58 15.47 -8.91 -21.84
N TYR A 59 14.62 -8.89 -22.88
CA TYR A 59 14.84 -8.05 -24.07
C TYR A 59 14.89 -6.55 -23.75
N GLU A 60 14.25 -6.10 -22.67
CA GLU A 60 14.29 -4.70 -22.25
C GLU A 60 15.68 -4.31 -21.70
N MET A 61 16.34 -5.20 -20.95
CA MET A 61 17.72 -5.02 -20.50
C MET A 61 18.70 -5.02 -21.68
N VAL A 62 18.48 -5.87 -22.68
CA VAL A 62 19.29 -5.93 -23.91
C VAL A 62 19.15 -4.63 -24.73
N ARG A 63 17.91 -4.18 -24.99
CA ARG A 63 17.64 -2.93 -25.74
C ARG A 63 18.18 -1.69 -25.02
N ALA A 64 18.12 -1.66 -23.69
CA ALA A 64 18.67 -0.58 -22.88
C ALA A 64 20.20 -0.68 -22.65
N GLY A 65 20.88 -1.67 -23.25
CA GLY A 65 22.33 -1.84 -23.13
C GLY A 65 22.82 -2.11 -21.71
N ARG A 66 21.97 -2.67 -20.83
CA ARG A 66 22.26 -2.79 -19.40
C ARG A 66 23.37 -3.81 -19.13
N SER A 67 24.29 -3.40 -18.25
CA SER A 67 25.41 -4.19 -17.73
C SER A 67 25.20 -4.56 -16.25
N ARG A 68 26.09 -5.42 -15.72
CA ARG A 68 26.14 -5.77 -14.30
C ARG A 68 26.37 -4.51 -13.44
N PRO A 69 25.48 -4.16 -12.49
CA PRO A 69 25.62 -2.92 -11.70
C PRO A 69 26.65 -3.03 -10.57
N TYR A 70 26.98 -4.25 -10.14
CA TYR A 70 27.88 -4.54 -9.03
C TYR A 70 28.77 -5.74 -9.39
N PRO A 71 29.99 -5.85 -8.85
CA PRO A 71 30.75 -7.10 -8.88
C PRO A 71 30.09 -8.14 -7.95
N PRO A 72 29.81 -9.36 -8.43
CA PRO A 72 29.21 -10.40 -7.60
C PRO A 72 30.23 -10.99 -6.61
N LEU A 73 29.74 -11.38 -5.44
CA LEU A 73 30.49 -12.22 -4.50
C LEU A 73 30.43 -13.70 -4.93
N VAL A 74 29.31 -14.11 -5.53
CA VAL A 74 29.13 -15.38 -6.25
C VAL A 74 28.40 -15.09 -7.56
N SER A 75 29.09 -15.21 -8.69
CA SER A 75 28.51 -15.05 -10.03
C SER A 75 27.74 -16.27 -10.52
N PHE A 76 28.13 -17.46 -10.04
CA PHE A 76 27.72 -18.79 -10.50
C PHE A 76 28.25 -19.20 -11.89
N ASP A 77 29.24 -18.48 -12.46
CA ASP A 77 29.89 -18.85 -13.74
C ASP A 77 30.55 -20.26 -13.69
N SER A 78 30.95 -20.70 -12.48
CA SER A 78 31.38 -22.06 -12.18
C SER A 78 30.80 -22.53 -10.85
N LEU A 79 30.45 -23.82 -10.78
CA LEU A 79 29.94 -24.50 -9.58
C LEU A 79 30.93 -25.56 -9.06
N GLU A 80 32.20 -25.48 -9.43
CA GLU A 80 33.24 -26.41 -8.99
C GLU A 80 33.31 -26.49 -7.46
N GLY A 81 33.19 -27.72 -6.92
CA GLY A 81 33.18 -27.99 -5.49
C GLY A 81 31.94 -27.49 -4.71
N TRP A 82 30.92 -26.94 -5.38
CA TRP A 82 29.63 -26.68 -4.74
C TRP A 82 28.89 -27.99 -4.46
N THR A 83 28.04 -27.98 -3.44
CA THR A 83 27.18 -29.12 -3.08
C THR A 83 25.75 -28.68 -2.82
N ALA A 84 24.80 -29.58 -3.05
CA ALA A 84 23.43 -29.49 -2.56
C ALA A 84 23.23 -30.54 -1.47
N ALA A 85 23.03 -30.09 -0.23
CA ALA A 85 22.70 -30.97 0.89
C ALA A 85 21.18 -30.96 1.12
N CYS A 86 20.57 -32.14 1.23
CA CYS A 86 19.13 -32.32 1.28
C CYS A 86 18.69 -32.95 2.61
N GLU A 87 17.61 -32.43 3.21
CA GLU A 87 17.09 -32.82 4.52
C GLU A 87 15.58 -33.10 4.45
N SER A 88 15.08 -33.94 5.36
CA SER A 88 13.65 -34.29 5.48
C SER A 88 12.99 -34.74 4.15
N GLY A 89 13.66 -35.59 3.39
CA GLY A 89 13.15 -36.15 2.13
C GLY A 89 13.14 -35.20 0.94
N ALA A 90 13.87 -34.08 0.99
CA ALA A 90 14.21 -33.32 -0.22
C ALA A 90 15.16 -34.12 -1.12
N ILE A 91 15.10 -33.87 -2.43
CA ILE A 91 16.07 -34.33 -3.43
C ILE A 91 16.38 -33.15 -4.34
N ALA A 92 17.65 -32.90 -4.64
CA ALA A 92 18.05 -31.76 -5.47
C ALA A 92 19.32 -32.00 -6.28
N GLU A 93 19.37 -31.36 -7.45
CA GLU A 93 20.56 -31.27 -8.29
C GLU A 93 20.91 -29.79 -8.52
N LEU A 94 22.15 -29.41 -8.20
CA LEU A 94 22.72 -28.11 -8.54
C LEU A 94 23.56 -28.28 -9.81
N ILE A 95 23.25 -27.53 -10.87
CA ILE A 95 23.76 -27.76 -12.22
C ILE A 95 24.13 -26.41 -12.85
N GLY A 96 25.28 -26.31 -13.51
CA GLY A 96 25.59 -25.15 -14.35
C GLY A 96 24.59 -25.06 -15.53
N SER A 97 24.20 -23.86 -15.93
CA SER A 97 23.21 -23.70 -17.01
C SER A 97 23.34 -22.35 -17.73
N GLN A 98 22.90 -22.29 -18.98
CA GLN A 98 22.63 -21.04 -19.69
C GLN A 98 21.19 -20.98 -20.26
N LYS A 99 20.37 -22.01 -20.00
CA LYS A 99 18.96 -22.14 -20.40
C LYS A 99 18.06 -20.98 -19.92
N GLN A 100 18.40 -20.36 -18.78
CA GLN A 100 17.90 -19.05 -18.34
C GLN A 100 19.10 -18.20 -17.95
N ARG A 101 19.10 -16.90 -18.29
CA ARG A 101 20.20 -15.96 -17.96
C ARG A 101 19.78 -14.50 -18.07
N VAL A 102 20.31 -13.65 -17.20
CA VAL A 102 20.18 -12.18 -17.23
C VAL A 102 21.31 -11.57 -18.07
N TRP A 103 22.52 -12.13 -17.95
CA TRP A 103 23.72 -11.70 -18.67
C TRP A 103 24.16 -12.76 -19.70
N GLU A 104 25.40 -12.66 -20.21
CA GLU A 104 25.95 -13.66 -21.13
C GLU A 104 26.60 -14.88 -20.43
N SER A 105 26.56 -14.90 -19.09
CA SER A 105 27.19 -15.88 -18.20
C SER A 105 26.39 -17.19 -18.05
N PRO A 106 27.06 -18.28 -17.64
CA PRO A 106 26.41 -19.41 -16.98
C PRO A 106 25.82 -18.99 -15.61
N VAL A 107 24.77 -19.68 -15.19
CA VAL A 107 24.06 -19.48 -13.93
C VAL A 107 23.93 -20.79 -13.15
N ALA A 108 23.58 -20.70 -11.87
CA ALA A 108 23.21 -21.89 -11.09
C ALA A 108 21.75 -22.28 -11.35
N ARG A 109 21.53 -23.41 -12.03
CA ARG A 109 20.21 -24.07 -12.09
C ARG A 109 20.07 -25.04 -10.93
N LEU A 110 19.03 -24.85 -10.13
CA LEU A 110 18.61 -25.77 -9.08
C LEU A 110 17.39 -26.56 -9.59
N VAL A 111 17.54 -27.87 -9.74
CA VAL A 111 16.41 -28.81 -9.89
C VAL A 111 16.09 -29.38 -8.51
N TYR A 112 14.85 -29.32 -8.05
CA TYR A 112 14.49 -29.76 -6.70
C TYR A 112 13.08 -30.37 -6.61
N ARG A 113 12.91 -31.26 -5.63
CA ARG A 113 11.64 -31.85 -5.17
C ARG A 113 11.73 -32.31 -3.72
N GLY A 114 10.62 -32.72 -3.13
CA GLY A 114 10.57 -33.28 -1.79
C GLY A 114 9.24 -33.95 -1.45
N THR A 115 9.14 -34.44 -0.22
CA THR A 115 8.04 -35.30 0.24
C THR A 115 7.08 -34.59 1.20
N SER A 116 7.45 -33.43 1.74
CA SER A 116 6.64 -32.69 2.72
C SER A 116 7.00 -31.20 2.79
N PRO A 117 6.18 -30.36 3.45
CA PRO A 117 6.55 -28.97 3.74
C PRO A 117 7.83 -28.81 4.59
N ASN A 118 8.26 -29.88 5.27
CA ASN A 118 9.51 -29.88 6.06
C ASN A 118 10.75 -30.17 5.20
N SER A 119 10.58 -30.66 3.96
CA SER A 119 11.67 -30.91 3.03
C SER A 119 12.43 -29.61 2.72
N SER A 120 13.74 -29.64 2.91
CA SER A 120 14.62 -28.48 2.75
C SER A 120 15.97 -28.86 2.16
N LEU A 121 16.66 -27.88 1.59
CA LEU A 121 17.99 -28.06 1.01
C LEU A 121 18.89 -26.86 1.29
N ILE A 122 20.20 -27.08 1.23
CA ILE A 122 21.23 -26.04 1.38
C ILE A 122 22.25 -26.20 0.26
N LEU A 123 22.36 -25.18 -0.59
CA LEU A 123 23.43 -25.02 -1.56
C LEU A 123 24.66 -24.49 -0.83
N ARG A 124 25.74 -25.27 -0.73
CA ARG A 124 26.96 -24.89 -0.02
C ARG A 124 28.13 -24.65 -0.99
N PRO A 125 28.87 -23.53 -0.86
CA PRO A 125 30.13 -23.34 -1.57
C PRO A 125 31.22 -24.31 -1.08
N PRO A 126 32.29 -24.56 -1.87
CA PRO A 126 33.41 -25.44 -1.48
C PRO A 126 34.13 -25.00 -0.21
N ARG A 127 34.05 -23.71 0.14
CA ARG A 127 34.50 -23.13 1.40
C ARG A 127 33.64 -21.91 1.75
N PRO A 128 33.51 -21.54 3.03
CA PRO A 128 32.95 -20.26 3.45
C PRO A 128 33.55 -19.08 2.67
N ILE A 129 32.70 -18.14 2.24
CA ILE A 129 33.10 -17.00 1.40
C ILE A 129 32.99 -15.72 2.23
N PRO A 130 34.10 -15.03 2.55
CA PRO A 130 34.06 -13.81 3.35
C PRO A 130 33.23 -12.69 2.70
N ILE A 131 32.40 -12.02 3.50
CA ILE A 131 31.57 -10.89 3.08
C ILE A 131 32.32 -9.58 3.37
N PRO A 132 32.37 -8.60 2.44
CA PRO A 132 33.00 -7.31 2.70
C PRO A 132 32.37 -6.59 3.90
N GLU A 133 33.20 -6.13 4.84
CA GLU A 133 32.70 -5.56 6.11
C GLU A 133 31.86 -4.29 5.94
N SER A 134 32.03 -3.57 4.83
CA SER A 134 31.28 -2.35 4.51
C SER A 134 29.94 -2.58 3.79
N SER A 135 29.58 -3.82 3.47
CA SER A 135 28.29 -4.14 2.84
C SER A 135 27.12 -3.79 3.77
N SER A 136 26.11 -3.08 3.24
CA SER A 136 24.88 -2.72 3.96
C SER A 136 23.63 -3.43 3.42
N ALA A 137 23.70 -3.96 2.19
CA ALA A 137 22.65 -4.73 1.56
C ALA A 137 23.23 -5.91 0.77
N VAL A 138 22.36 -6.84 0.39
CA VAL A 138 22.66 -7.95 -0.51
C VAL A 138 21.64 -7.98 -1.64
N THR A 139 22.10 -8.32 -2.84
CA THR A 139 21.26 -8.47 -4.03
C THR A 139 21.55 -9.78 -4.76
N VAL A 140 20.54 -10.43 -5.33
CA VAL A 140 20.71 -11.63 -6.17
C VAL A 140 19.58 -11.73 -7.20
N TRP A 141 19.89 -12.16 -8.43
CA TRP A 141 18.88 -12.47 -9.43
C TRP A 141 18.35 -13.89 -9.21
N ILE A 142 17.02 -14.03 -9.18
CA ILE A 142 16.34 -15.33 -9.04
C ILE A 142 15.25 -15.46 -10.12
N TYR A 143 15.38 -16.48 -10.97
CA TYR A 143 14.31 -16.90 -11.87
C TYR A 143 13.31 -17.76 -11.09
N GLY A 144 12.09 -17.26 -10.92
CA GLY A 144 11.06 -17.93 -10.14
C GLY A 144 10.24 -18.97 -10.92
N ASN A 145 9.35 -19.70 -10.25
CA ASN A 145 8.57 -20.80 -10.85
C ASN A 145 7.07 -20.88 -10.49
N ASN A 146 6.53 -20.01 -9.61
CA ASN A 146 5.12 -20.04 -9.17
C ASN A 146 4.53 -18.62 -9.17
N TRP A 147 3.24 -18.42 -9.52
CA TRP A 147 2.63 -17.08 -9.56
C TRP A 147 1.86 -16.70 -8.29
N ALA A 148 1.95 -15.43 -7.88
CA ALA A 148 1.26 -14.87 -6.71
C ALA A 148 -0.27 -14.98 -6.79
N TRP A 149 -0.85 -14.61 -7.93
CA TRP A 149 -2.31 -14.57 -8.17
C TRP A 149 -2.88 -15.88 -8.71
N ALA A 150 -2.03 -16.73 -9.29
CA ALA A 150 -2.39 -18.03 -9.86
C ALA A 150 -1.39 -19.10 -9.39
N PRO A 151 -1.35 -19.44 -8.09
CA PRO A 151 -0.47 -20.49 -7.58
C PRO A 151 -0.77 -21.83 -8.23
N ASP A 152 0.25 -22.43 -8.82
CA ASP A 152 0.24 -23.86 -9.17
C ASP A 152 0.32 -24.70 -7.88
N PRO A 153 -0.68 -25.55 -7.57
CA PRO A 153 -0.64 -26.45 -6.42
C PRO A 153 0.46 -27.52 -6.51
N GLU A 154 0.90 -27.89 -7.71
CA GLU A 154 2.00 -28.84 -7.92
C GLU A 154 3.40 -28.20 -7.75
N THR A 155 3.46 -26.88 -7.56
CA THR A 155 4.70 -26.13 -7.30
C THR A 155 4.57 -25.28 -6.03
N PRO A 156 4.58 -25.87 -4.82
CA PRO A 156 4.43 -25.13 -3.57
C PRO A 156 5.50 -24.04 -3.41
N ARG A 157 5.08 -22.86 -2.92
CA ARG A 157 5.96 -21.69 -2.79
C ARG A 157 7.00 -21.89 -1.70
N VAL A 158 8.26 -21.84 -2.11
CA VAL A 158 9.44 -22.02 -1.25
C VAL A 158 9.90 -20.71 -0.62
N ASN A 159 10.61 -20.79 0.51
CA ASN A 159 11.36 -19.66 1.07
C ASN A 159 12.85 -19.78 0.72
N ILE A 160 13.56 -18.65 0.63
CA ILE A 160 14.99 -18.59 0.29
C ILE A 160 15.71 -17.68 1.27
N GLU A 161 16.80 -18.19 1.85
CA GLU A 161 17.58 -17.54 2.90
C GLU A 161 19.09 -17.69 2.64
N LEU A 162 19.88 -16.69 3.00
CA LEU A 162 21.34 -16.86 3.08
C LEU A 162 21.72 -17.34 4.48
N LEU A 163 22.56 -18.37 4.54
CA LEU A 163 23.19 -18.82 5.78
C LEU A 163 24.50 -18.06 5.94
N LEU A 164 24.56 -17.19 6.94
CA LEU A 164 25.72 -16.38 7.27
C LEU A 164 26.37 -16.91 8.55
N ARG A 165 27.70 -17.00 8.59
CA ARG A 165 28.46 -17.43 9.76
C ARG A 165 29.26 -16.25 10.31
N ASN A 166 29.19 -16.01 11.61
CA ASN A 166 29.89 -14.89 12.24
C ASN A 166 31.25 -15.31 12.86
N LYS A 167 32.02 -14.35 13.40
CA LYS A 167 33.38 -14.59 13.96
C LYS A 167 33.45 -15.64 15.07
N PHE A 168 32.34 -15.95 15.74
CA PHE A 168 32.26 -16.97 16.80
C PHE A 168 31.88 -18.35 16.25
N GLY A 169 31.76 -18.50 14.94
CA GLY A 169 31.31 -19.73 14.28
C GLY A 169 29.79 -19.92 14.27
N THR A 170 29.02 -19.04 14.92
CA THR A 170 27.56 -19.13 14.96
C THR A 170 26.96 -18.83 13.59
N GLN A 171 26.07 -19.71 13.13
CA GLN A 171 25.32 -19.53 11.88
C GLN A 171 24.00 -18.80 12.17
N GLN A 172 23.66 -17.81 11.34
CA GLN A 172 22.44 -17.01 11.39
C GLN A 172 21.83 -16.95 9.98
N ALA A 173 20.50 -16.91 9.87
CA ALA A 173 19.81 -16.85 8.58
C ALA A 173 19.39 -15.42 8.23
N LEU A 174 19.63 -15.01 6.99
CA LEU A 174 19.09 -13.78 6.40
C LEU A 174 18.04 -14.17 5.35
N GLU A 175 16.76 -14.05 5.70
CA GLU A 175 15.65 -14.24 4.75
C GLU A 175 15.80 -13.25 3.59
N LEU A 176 15.83 -13.78 2.36
CA LEU A 176 15.74 -13.01 1.12
C LEU A 176 14.31 -13.03 0.56
N VAL A 177 13.67 -14.22 0.59
CA VAL A 177 12.36 -14.46 -0.02
C VAL A 177 11.50 -15.28 0.93
N SER A 178 10.37 -14.73 1.36
CA SER A 178 9.28 -15.48 1.98
C SER A 178 8.26 -15.84 0.90
N LYS A 179 7.95 -17.13 0.72
CA LYS A 179 7.00 -17.68 -0.27
C LYS A 179 7.17 -17.11 -1.69
N LEU A 180 8.22 -17.54 -2.39
CA LEU A 180 8.49 -17.18 -3.79
C LEU A 180 7.23 -17.29 -4.65
N GLY A 181 6.81 -16.17 -5.24
CA GLY A 181 5.51 -15.99 -5.89
C GLY A 181 5.59 -15.26 -7.23
N TRP A 182 6.72 -15.39 -7.92
CA TRP A 182 6.85 -14.99 -9.32
C TRP A 182 7.40 -16.14 -10.17
N LYS A 183 7.18 -16.04 -11.48
CA LYS A 183 7.98 -16.64 -12.53
C LYS A 183 8.68 -15.50 -13.29
N GLU A 184 9.73 -15.79 -14.04
CA GLU A 184 10.68 -14.81 -14.62
C GLU A 184 11.77 -14.31 -13.65
N TRP A 185 12.79 -13.61 -14.17
CA TRP A 185 13.86 -13.01 -13.38
C TRP A 185 13.41 -11.86 -12.47
N PHE A 186 13.81 -11.93 -11.20
CA PHE A 186 13.68 -10.83 -10.23
C PHE A 186 15.01 -10.58 -9.51
N LEU A 187 15.44 -9.32 -9.42
CA LEU A 187 16.57 -8.92 -8.58
C LEU A 187 16.06 -8.69 -7.16
N VAL A 188 16.24 -9.68 -6.29
CA VAL A 188 15.94 -9.51 -4.86
C VAL A 188 16.97 -8.57 -4.25
N HIS A 189 16.52 -7.54 -3.53
CA HIS A 189 17.31 -6.67 -2.65
C HIS A 189 16.87 -6.87 -1.19
N ARG A 190 17.85 -6.93 -0.28
CA ARG A 190 17.63 -7.03 1.17
C ARG A 190 18.68 -6.21 1.91
N VAL A 191 18.26 -5.29 2.78
CA VAL A 191 19.18 -4.61 3.72
C VAL A 191 19.60 -5.59 4.80
N ILE A 192 20.90 -5.60 5.13
CA ILE A 192 21.46 -6.47 6.16
C ILE A 192 21.13 -5.85 7.54
N PRO A 193 20.44 -6.56 8.46
CA PRO A 193 20.11 -6.02 9.76
C PRO A 193 21.36 -5.66 10.58
N PRO A 194 21.43 -4.50 11.26
CA PRO A 194 22.57 -4.10 12.08
C PRO A 194 22.97 -5.13 13.15
N GLU A 195 22.01 -5.93 13.63
CA GLU A 195 22.22 -7.03 14.56
C GLU A 195 23.19 -8.11 14.04
N LEU A 196 23.26 -8.34 12.72
CA LEU A 196 24.21 -9.29 12.14
C LEU A 196 25.64 -8.72 12.15
N HIS A 197 25.79 -7.42 11.90
CA HIS A 197 27.11 -6.75 11.89
C HIS A 197 27.79 -6.69 13.27
N LYS A 198 27.04 -6.79 14.38
CA LYS A 198 27.62 -6.84 15.74
C LYS A 198 28.65 -7.96 15.91
N ASN A 199 28.48 -9.06 15.18
CA ASN A 199 29.35 -10.24 15.25
C ASN A 199 30.31 -10.39 14.05
N SER A 200 30.47 -9.34 13.22
CA SER A 200 31.41 -9.32 12.08
C SER A 200 32.86 -9.70 12.46
N PRO A 201 33.67 -10.24 11.52
CA PRO A 201 33.35 -10.51 10.12
C PRO A 201 32.28 -11.61 9.92
N LEU A 202 31.69 -11.64 8.73
CA LEU A 202 30.67 -12.60 8.31
C LEU A 202 31.17 -13.39 7.09
N ASP A 203 30.92 -14.69 7.05
CA ASP A 203 31.05 -15.53 5.86
C ASP A 203 29.67 -15.91 5.32
N LEU A 204 29.51 -15.99 4.00
CA LEU A 204 28.47 -16.78 3.37
C LEU A 204 28.84 -18.27 3.45
N VAL A 205 27.98 -19.09 4.07
CA VAL A 205 28.18 -20.55 4.20
C VAL A 205 27.12 -21.39 3.46
N GLY A 206 26.11 -20.76 2.87
CA GLY A 206 25.22 -21.40 1.91
C GLY A 206 23.94 -20.61 1.61
N ILE A 207 23.16 -21.12 0.66
CA ILE A 207 21.81 -20.65 0.32
C ILE A 207 20.84 -21.76 0.73
N ARG A 208 19.95 -21.47 1.68
CA ARG A 208 18.93 -22.43 2.16
C ARG A 208 17.62 -22.20 1.42
N LEU A 209 16.95 -23.29 1.08
CA LEU A 209 15.60 -23.31 0.54
C LEU A 209 14.71 -24.24 1.38
N THR A 210 13.50 -23.80 1.71
CA THR A 210 12.55 -24.52 2.58
C THR A 210 11.14 -24.55 1.99
N GLY A 211 10.34 -25.55 2.35
CA GLY A 211 8.95 -25.70 1.87
C GLY A 211 8.80 -26.51 0.58
N ALA A 212 9.80 -27.32 0.22
CA ALA A 212 9.86 -28.08 -1.03
C ALA A 212 8.94 -29.32 -1.04
N ALA A 213 7.61 -29.09 -1.04
CA ALA A 213 6.60 -30.15 -0.98
C ALA A 213 6.13 -30.69 -2.35
N ASN A 214 6.76 -30.28 -3.46
CA ASN A 214 6.49 -30.82 -4.80
C ASN A 214 7.15 -32.20 -4.99
N SER A 215 6.38 -33.20 -5.43
CA SER A 215 6.88 -34.56 -5.70
C SER A 215 7.55 -34.72 -7.08
N GLN A 216 7.16 -33.89 -8.05
CA GLN A 216 7.81 -33.73 -9.34
C GLN A 216 8.96 -32.71 -9.25
N ASP A 217 9.96 -32.85 -10.13
CA ASP A 217 11.05 -31.89 -10.26
C ASP A 217 10.52 -30.49 -10.64
N ARG A 218 11.09 -29.45 -10.01
CA ARG A 218 10.87 -28.04 -10.31
C ARG A 218 12.21 -27.31 -10.39
N GLU A 219 12.27 -26.26 -11.20
CA GLU A 219 13.51 -25.50 -11.43
C GLU A 219 13.46 -24.12 -10.76
N LEU A 220 14.62 -23.65 -10.28
CA LEU A 220 14.94 -22.25 -10.00
C LEU A 220 16.32 -21.94 -10.59
N TYR A 221 16.60 -20.66 -10.88
CA TYR A 221 17.91 -20.22 -11.37
C TYR A 221 18.42 -19.03 -10.56
N PHE A 222 19.72 -18.99 -10.29
CA PHE A 222 20.39 -17.95 -9.49
C PHE A 222 21.58 -17.36 -10.25
N GLU A 223 21.68 -16.02 -10.29
CA GLU A 223 22.77 -15.28 -10.94
C GLU A 223 23.19 -14.06 -10.09
N ASP A 224 24.48 -13.74 -10.05
CA ASP A 224 25.09 -12.56 -9.40
C ASP A 224 24.61 -12.23 -7.96
N LEU A 225 24.86 -13.16 -7.02
CA LEU A 225 24.76 -12.87 -5.59
C LEU A 225 25.87 -11.89 -5.19
N SER A 226 25.47 -10.66 -4.86
CA SER A 226 26.34 -9.51 -4.65
C SER A 226 26.07 -8.87 -3.27
N PHE A 227 27.10 -8.72 -2.45
CA PHE A 227 27.03 -7.98 -1.19
C PHE A 227 27.54 -6.55 -1.42
N ILE A 228 26.69 -5.56 -1.18
CA ILE A 228 26.88 -4.18 -1.66
C ILE A 228 26.87 -3.17 -0.52
N GLN A 229 27.68 -2.12 -0.66
CA GLN A 229 27.60 -0.92 0.16
C GLN A 229 26.69 0.09 -0.54
N GLU A 230 25.51 0.37 0.03
CA GLU A 230 24.59 1.35 -0.55
C GLU A 230 25.12 2.78 -0.38
N SER A 231 24.90 3.63 -1.38
CA SER A 231 25.37 5.02 -1.40
C SER A 231 24.18 5.98 -1.43
N PHE A 232 23.76 6.46 -0.26
CA PHE A 232 22.59 7.33 -0.07
C PHE A 232 22.88 8.79 -0.50
N LYS A 233 23.25 8.99 -1.76
CA LYS A 233 23.46 10.32 -2.35
C LYS A 233 22.14 11.11 -2.36
N PRO A 234 22.15 12.45 -2.17
CA PRO A 234 20.93 13.26 -2.24
C PRO A 234 20.16 13.04 -3.54
N LEU A 235 18.83 12.93 -3.42
CA LEU A 235 17.93 12.78 -4.57
C LEU A 235 17.38 14.14 -4.99
N SER A 236 16.98 14.24 -6.26
CA SER A 236 16.31 15.41 -6.81
C SER A 236 15.12 14.98 -7.66
N PHE A 237 14.05 15.76 -7.54
CA PHE A 237 12.78 15.62 -8.24
C PHE A 237 12.30 17.03 -8.62
N ALA A 238 11.69 17.19 -9.78
CA ALA A 238 11.11 18.45 -10.20
C ALA A 238 9.90 18.81 -9.29
N PRO A 239 9.74 20.09 -8.90
CA PRO A 239 8.71 20.49 -7.95
C PRO A 239 7.30 20.27 -8.52
N ARG A 240 6.38 19.83 -7.67
CA ARG A 240 4.97 19.60 -7.97
C ARG A 240 4.16 20.88 -7.77
N PRO A 241 3.01 21.06 -8.44
CA PRO A 241 2.09 22.16 -8.15
C PRO A 241 1.65 22.17 -6.68
N LYS A 242 1.24 23.33 -6.17
CA LYS A 242 0.74 23.47 -4.80
C LYS A 242 -0.54 22.65 -4.58
N ARG A 243 -0.79 22.20 -3.35
CA ARG A 243 -2.05 21.53 -2.97
C ARG A 243 -3.24 22.50 -3.16
N GLY A 244 -4.45 21.99 -3.42
CA GLY A 244 -5.65 22.80 -3.72
C GLY A 244 -6.04 23.83 -2.66
N ILE A 245 -5.59 23.61 -1.42
CA ILE A 245 -5.74 24.50 -0.26
C ILE A 245 -4.38 24.69 0.43
N GLU A 246 -4.26 25.70 1.29
CA GLU A 246 -3.04 25.90 2.06
C GLU A 246 -2.91 24.86 3.20
N PRO A 247 -1.74 24.21 3.35
CA PRO A 247 -1.40 23.38 4.51
C PRO A 247 -1.45 24.15 5.84
N PHE A 248 -1.35 23.44 6.96
CA PHE A 248 -1.24 24.11 8.26
C PHE A 248 0.07 24.91 8.36
N PRO A 249 0.10 26.04 9.11
CA PRO A 249 1.33 26.80 9.33
C PRO A 249 2.45 25.91 9.91
N GLY A 250 3.57 25.83 9.20
CA GLY A 250 4.72 24.97 9.58
C GLY A 250 4.63 23.51 9.12
N GLN A 251 3.54 23.08 8.47
CA GLN A 251 3.42 21.72 7.94
C GLN A 251 4.33 21.52 6.72
N ASP A 252 5.03 20.37 6.65
CA ASP A 252 5.79 20.02 5.45
C ASP A 252 4.85 19.79 4.25
N THR A 253 5.16 20.48 3.16
CA THR A 253 4.41 20.39 1.91
C THR A 253 4.99 19.33 0.97
N GLY A 254 6.18 18.80 1.29
CA GLY A 254 6.96 17.92 0.44
C GLY A 254 7.31 18.61 -0.87
N ALA A 255 7.05 17.95 -2.00
CA ALA A 255 7.35 18.51 -3.32
C ALA A 255 6.31 19.55 -3.83
N ASN A 256 5.19 19.76 -3.14
CA ASN A 256 4.08 20.66 -3.57
C ASN A 256 4.38 22.16 -3.41
N GLN A 257 5.55 22.61 -3.88
CA GLN A 257 6.07 23.98 -3.73
C GLN A 257 6.24 24.72 -5.07
N GLY A 258 5.96 24.03 -6.18
CA GLY A 258 6.17 24.51 -7.56
C GLY A 258 5.11 25.49 -8.08
N PRO A 259 5.17 25.81 -9.38
CA PRO A 259 4.22 26.68 -10.04
C PRO A 259 2.84 26.03 -10.19
N GLY A 260 1.80 26.86 -10.21
CA GLY A 260 0.40 26.40 -10.30
C GLY A 260 -0.13 25.76 -9.01
N ARG A 261 -1.34 25.21 -9.10
CA ARG A 261 -2.03 24.54 -7.99
C ARG A 261 -2.84 23.36 -8.55
N LEU A 262 -2.85 22.24 -7.83
CA LEU A 262 -3.73 21.11 -8.10
C LEU A 262 -5.20 21.53 -7.89
N PRO A 263 -6.16 21.02 -8.68
CA PRO A 263 -7.58 21.37 -8.53
C PRO A 263 -8.26 20.67 -7.34
N PHE A 264 -7.50 19.94 -6.50
CA PHE A 264 -7.99 19.24 -5.33
C PHE A 264 -7.10 19.48 -4.09
N PRO A 265 -7.69 19.56 -2.87
CA PRO A 265 -9.12 19.65 -2.63
C PRO A 265 -9.73 20.98 -3.08
N THR A 266 -11.03 20.97 -3.39
CA THR A 266 -11.80 22.09 -3.97
C THR A 266 -12.28 23.11 -2.94
N ARG A 267 -12.11 22.85 -1.63
CA ARG A 267 -12.59 23.71 -0.53
C ARG A 267 -11.75 23.57 0.74
N GLU A 268 -11.69 24.63 1.55
CA GLU A 268 -10.92 24.69 2.81
C GLU A 268 -11.47 23.78 3.92
N GLU A 269 -12.77 23.48 3.88
CA GLU A 269 -13.47 22.56 4.81
C GLU A 269 -13.19 21.08 4.53
N THR A 270 -12.42 20.77 3.48
CA THR A 270 -11.99 19.41 3.12
C THR A 270 -13.13 18.41 3.22
N ILE A 271 -13.05 17.43 4.13
CA ILE A 271 -13.95 16.28 4.19
C ILE A 271 -15.22 16.50 5.00
N LEU A 272 -15.43 17.72 5.55
CA LEU A 272 -16.58 18.09 6.38
C LEU A 272 -17.90 17.47 5.87
N PRO A 273 -18.57 16.60 6.65
CA PRO A 273 -19.87 16.07 6.28
C PRO A 273 -20.88 17.16 5.95
N GLU A 274 -21.71 16.93 4.95
CA GLU A 274 -22.70 17.89 4.47
C GLU A 274 -23.92 17.97 5.36
N ASN A 275 -24.32 19.19 5.75
CA ASN A 275 -25.60 19.47 6.37
C ASN A 275 -26.71 19.60 5.31
N GLN A 276 -27.84 18.90 5.49
CA GLN A 276 -29.00 19.00 4.60
C GLN A 276 -29.66 20.38 4.75
N VAL A 277 -29.87 20.85 5.98
CA VAL A 277 -30.40 22.18 6.27
C VAL A 277 -29.38 23.26 5.88
N LYS A 278 -29.78 24.20 5.02
CA LYS A 278 -28.89 25.29 4.55
C LYS A 278 -28.96 26.56 5.40
N SER A 279 -30.04 26.75 6.16
CA SER A 279 -30.18 27.87 7.10
C SER A 279 -30.03 27.37 8.54
N PHE A 280 -28.85 27.59 9.12
CA PHE A 280 -28.51 27.18 10.47
C PHE A 280 -27.61 28.24 11.13
N LYS A 281 -27.45 28.15 12.46
CA LYS A 281 -26.49 28.94 13.22
C LYS A 281 -25.55 28.03 14.00
N ALA A 282 -24.25 28.18 13.76
CA ALA A 282 -23.19 27.61 14.59
C ALA A 282 -22.57 28.72 15.46
N THR A 283 -22.35 28.47 16.74
CA THR A 283 -21.69 29.39 17.69
C THR A 283 -20.82 28.65 18.69
N VAL A 284 -19.89 29.37 19.31
CA VAL A 284 -19.16 28.95 20.50
C VAL A 284 -19.25 30.04 21.56
N GLU A 285 -19.45 29.66 22.82
CA GLU A 285 -19.51 30.59 23.95
C GLU A 285 -18.78 30.03 25.17
N ARG A 286 -18.19 30.89 26.02
CA ARG A 286 -17.62 30.50 27.31
C ARG A 286 -18.75 30.42 28.34
N THR A 287 -19.04 29.20 28.82
CA THR A 287 -20.14 28.91 29.77
C THR A 287 -19.69 28.84 31.23
N GLY A 288 -18.38 28.97 31.51
CA GLY A 288 -17.87 29.04 32.89
C GLY A 288 -16.36 29.27 32.95
N ASN A 289 -15.76 29.01 34.12
CA ASN A 289 -14.31 28.94 34.15
C ASN A 289 -13.85 27.65 33.47
N ASN A 290 -12.96 27.80 32.48
CA ASN A 290 -12.54 26.77 31.53
C ASN A 290 -13.64 25.83 31.00
N SER A 291 -14.84 26.37 30.77
CA SER A 291 -15.99 25.63 30.23
C SER A 291 -16.54 26.39 29.03
N PHE A 292 -16.72 25.68 27.92
CA PHE A 292 -17.14 26.23 26.64
C PHE A 292 -18.23 25.34 26.04
N THR A 293 -19.15 25.95 25.30
CA THR A 293 -20.22 25.22 24.62
C THR A 293 -20.26 25.64 23.15
N PHE A 294 -19.93 24.69 22.27
CA PHE A 294 -20.21 24.80 20.84
C PHE A 294 -21.67 24.40 20.61
N ARG A 295 -22.38 25.12 19.74
CA ARG A 295 -23.81 24.92 19.50
C ARG A 295 -24.20 25.12 18.05
N TYR A 296 -24.82 24.10 17.46
CA TYR A 296 -25.57 24.14 16.20
C TYR A 296 -27.07 24.31 16.49
N ARG A 297 -27.77 25.11 15.68
CA ARG A 297 -29.23 25.14 15.58
C ARG A 297 -29.68 25.29 14.12
N GLY A 298 -30.59 24.42 13.67
CA GLY A 298 -31.29 24.51 12.39
C GLY A 298 -32.75 24.09 12.54
N SER A 299 -33.49 24.01 11.43
CA SER A 299 -34.88 23.51 11.42
C SER A 299 -35.00 22.01 11.71
N ASP A 300 -33.88 21.29 11.63
CA ASP A 300 -33.66 19.88 11.94
C ASP A 300 -33.30 19.61 13.42
N GLY A 301 -33.13 20.66 14.23
CA GLY A 301 -32.88 20.56 15.66
C GLY A 301 -31.62 21.28 16.13
N SER A 302 -30.97 20.74 17.15
CA SER A 302 -29.81 21.37 17.80
C SER A 302 -28.80 20.36 18.33
N VAL A 303 -27.50 20.64 18.11
CA VAL A 303 -26.39 19.85 18.65
C VAL A 303 -25.56 20.75 19.55
N GLU A 304 -25.21 20.28 20.75
CA GLU A 304 -24.34 21.00 21.69
C GLU A 304 -23.16 20.10 22.09
N TYR A 305 -21.94 20.65 21.99
CA TYR A 305 -20.71 20.03 22.49
C TYR A 305 -20.19 20.88 23.65
N GLU A 306 -20.22 20.33 24.86
CA GLU A 306 -19.70 20.96 26.06
C GLU A 306 -18.27 20.48 26.32
N VAL A 307 -17.32 21.41 26.20
CA VAL A 307 -15.88 21.16 26.24
C VAL A 307 -15.28 21.84 27.47
N ARG A 308 -14.44 21.11 28.20
CA ARG A 308 -13.71 21.60 29.38
C ARG A 308 -12.26 21.12 29.28
N PRO A 309 -11.35 21.89 28.66
CA PRO A 309 -9.96 21.49 28.61
C PRO A 309 -9.36 21.45 30.02
N ASP A 310 -8.59 20.41 30.32
CA ASP A 310 -7.90 20.24 31.59
C ASP A 310 -6.55 19.53 31.41
N ASN A 311 -5.96 19.05 32.50
CA ASN A 311 -4.67 18.36 32.52
C ASN A 311 -4.68 16.96 31.85
N GLN A 312 -5.81 16.51 31.26
CA GLN A 312 -5.94 15.27 30.50
C GLN A 312 -6.17 15.50 28.99
N GLY A 313 -6.43 16.75 28.56
CA GLY A 313 -6.71 17.10 27.16
C GLY A 313 -8.05 17.83 27.00
N TRP A 314 -8.76 17.56 25.90
CA TRP A 314 -10.11 18.10 25.65
C TRP A 314 -11.25 17.26 26.25
N GLY A 315 -11.02 15.96 26.43
CA GLY A 315 -12.05 14.98 26.75
C GLY A 315 -12.23 14.78 28.26
N PRO A 316 -13.44 14.43 28.74
CA PRO A 316 -14.64 14.05 27.97
C PRO A 316 -15.46 15.25 27.47
N VAL A 317 -15.69 15.32 26.15
CA VAL A 317 -16.62 16.28 25.55
C VAL A 317 -18.04 15.75 25.71
N THR A 318 -18.92 16.47 26.40
CA THR A 318 -20.32 16.04 26.57
C THR A 318 -21.16 16.45 25.36
N VAL A 319 -21.85 15.49 24.73
CA VAL A 319 -22.63 15.72 23.51
C VAL A 319 -24.12 15.66 23.81
N LYS A 320 -24.86 16.69 23.40
CA LYS A 320 -26.33 16.75 23.49
C LYS A 320 -26.95 16.93 22.11
N LEU A 321 -27.99 16.17 21.83
CA LEU A 321 -28.88 16.35 20.68
C LEU A 321 -30.25 16.77 21.21
N ASN A 322 -30.79 17.89 20.74
CA ASN A 322 -32.07 18.46 21.20
C ASN A 322 -32.17 18.59 22.73
N LYS A 323 -31.07 19.07 23.35
CA LYS A 323 -30.83 19.18 24.81
C LYS A 323 -30.66 17.85 25.57
N ALA A 324 -31.06 16.71 25.00
CA ALA A 324 -30.83 15.40 25.60
C ALA A 324 -29.36 14.97 25.42
N ARG A 325 -28.68 14.56 26.49
CA ARG A 325 -27.31 14.02 26.41
C ARG A 325 -27.33 12.66 25.71
N VAL A 326 -26.59 12.52 24.63
CA VAL A 326 -26.51 11.29 23.82
C VAL A 326 -25.18 10.54 23.97
N ALA A 327 -24.11 11.23 24.37
CA ALA A 327 -22.78 10.64 24.56
C ALA A 327 -21.86 11.53 25.42
N ARG A 328 -20.71 10.98 25.83
CA ARG A 328 -19.46 11.70 26.11
C ARG A 328 -18.40 11.20 25.12
N ALA A 329 -17.80 12.08 24.33
CA ALA A 329 -16.85 11.74 23.28
C ALA A 329 -15.41 12.18 23.62
N LEU A 330 -14.45 11.73 22.80
CA LEU A 330 -13.02 12.05 22.88
C LEU A 330 -12.36 11.62 24.20
N VAL A 331 -12.89 10.58 24.85
CA VAL A 331 -12.35 10.03 26.10
C VAL A 331 -10.98 9.40 25.81
N GLY A 332 -9.90 10.01 26.31
CA GLY A 332 -8.52 9.60 26.01
C GLY A 332 -8.09 9.87 24.57
N ALA A 333 -8.68 10.87 23.90
CA ALA A 333 -8.20 11.35 22.60
C ALA A 333 -7.00 12.29 22.77
N GLY A 334 -6.02 12.19 21.87
CA GLY A 334 -4.83 13.05 21.89
C GLY A 334 -3.60 12.43 21.23
N PRO A 335 -2.47 13.18 21.19
CA PRO A 335 -1.22 12.69 20.64
C PRO A 335 -0.67 11.49 21.42
N LEU A 336 -0.15 10.51 20.68
CA LEU A 336 0.51 9.33 21.22
C LEU A 336 2.03 9.55 21.22
N PHE A 337 2.74 8.92 22.16
CA PHE A 337 4.18 9.01 22.33
C PHE A 337 4.79 7.61 22.50
N GLU A 338 6.12 7.48 22.40
CA GLU A 338 6.84 6.19 22.54
C GLU A 338 6.84 5.69 24.00
N ASP A 339 6.73 6.63 24.94
CA ASP A 339 6.70 6.44 26.37
C ASP A 339 5.42 7.06 26.94
N GLU A 340 4.91 6.53 28.06
CA GLU A 340 3.78 7.12 28.78
C GLU A 340 4.06 8.59 29.13
N LEU A 341 3.08 9.44 28.83
CA LEU A 341 3.12 10.87 29.13
C LEU A 341 2.66 11.12 30.58
N ARG A 342 3.50 11.79 31.36
CA ARG A 342 3.25 12.13 32.76
C ARG A 342 3.26 13.65 32.94
N ARG A 343 2.70 14.10 34.08
CA ARG A 343 2.64 15.52 34.46
C ARG A 343 2.00 16.44 33.40
N LEU A 344 1.13 15.88 32.54
CA LEU A 344 0.41 16.65 31.53
C LEU A 344 -0.33 17.81 32.19
N ARG A 345 -0.13 19.00 31.66
CA ARG A 345 -0.58 20.27 32.22
C ARG A 345 -1.14 21.14 31.12
N LEU A 346 -2.36 21.64 31.31
CA LEU A 346 -2.88 22.73 30.48
C LEU A 346 -2.11 24.01 30.81
N VAL A 347 -1.48 24.60 29.78
CA VAL A 347 -0.60 25.77 29.90
C VAL A 347 -1.35 27.05 29.61
N ASP A 348 -2.14 27.03 28.54
CA ASP A 348 -3.02 28.11 28.08
C ASP A 348 -4.26 27.52 27.40
N SER A 349 -5.37 28.26 27.46
CA SER A 349 -6.62 27.92 26.80
C SER A 349 -7.48 29.17 26.61
N GLY A 350 -7.75 29.53 25.36
CA GLY A 350 -8.43 30.77 24.98
C GLY A 350 -9.39 30.59 23.82
N LEU A 351 -10.50 31.34 23.84
CA LEU A 351 -11.40 31.44 22.70
C LEU A 351 -10.91 32.56 21.78
N ASP A 352 -10.38 32.21 20.61
CA ASP A 352 -10.05 33.14 19.54
C ASP A 352 -11.14 33.07 18.47
N SER A 353 -11.89 34.16 18.31
CA SER A 353 -12.91 34.32 17.28
C SER A 353 -13.99 33.23 17.37
N ASN A 354 -13.89 32.16 16.57
CA ASN A 354 -14.79 30.99 16.59
C ASN A 354 -14.06 29.66 16.87
N ALA A 355 -12.80 29.70 17.31
CA ALA A 355 -11.97 28.55 17.62
C ALA A 355 -11.49 28.58 19.07
N LEU A 356 -11.77 27.53 19.83
CA LEU A 356 -11.18 27.31 21.14
C LEU A 356 -9.78 26.72 20.95
N LYS A 357 -8.74 27.47 21.33
CA LYS A 357 -7.34 27.06 21.26
C LYS A 357 -6.86 26.65 22.64
N ALA A 358 -5.95 25.68 22.71
CA ALA A 358 -5.32 25.25 23.95
C ALA A 358 -3.92 24.67 23.70
N THR A 359 -3.05 24.80 24.72
CA THR A 359 -1.67 24.32 24.71
C THR A 359 -1.42 23.46 25.93
N TRP A 360 -0.76 22.32 25.75
CA TRP A 360 -0.33 21.43 26.83
C TRP A 360 1.17 21.22 26.83
N GLU A 361 1.72 21.05 28.03
CA GLU A 361 3.08 20.61 28.28
C GLU A 361 3.05 19.37 29.18
N GLY A 362 3.99 18.45 28.97
CA GLY A 362 4.16 17.25 29.79
C GLY A 362 5.53 16.62 29.59
N GLU A 363 5.78 15.54 30.33
CA GLU A 363 7.07 14.87 30.41
C GLU A 363 6.90 13.37 30.25
N THR A 364 7.61 12.73 29.32
CA THR A 364 7.56 11.27 29.20
C THR A 364 8.24 10.58 30.39
N VAL A 365 7.99 9.28 30.61
CA VAL A 365 8.67 8.51 31.68
C VAL A 365 10.20 8.60 31.61
N LYS A 366 10.77 8.81 30.41
CA LYS A 366 12.22 8.98 30.18
C LYS A 366 12.71 10.44 30.32
N GLY A 367 11.87 11.36 30.80
CA GLY A 367 12.22 12.77 31.05
C GLY A 367 12.19 13.68 29.82
N ALA A 368 11.72 13.20 28.66
CA ALA A 368 11.60 14.03 27.47
C ALA A 368 10.41 15.01 27.62
N GLN A 369 10.70 16.30 27.58
CA GLN A 369 9.67 17.34 27.57
C GLN A 369 8.96 17.35 26.22
N VAL A 370 7.63 17.37 26.23
CA VAL A 370 6.78 17.47 25.04
C VAL A 370 5.73 18.54 25.23
N ARG A 371 5.51 19.31 24.17
CA ARG A 371 4.52 20.38 24.09
C ARG A 371 3.71 20.21 22.82
N PHE A 372 2.39 20.26 22.94
CA PHE A 372 1.48 20.19 21.81
C PHE A 372 0.37 21.24 21.92
N GLU A 373 -0.10 21.66 20.75
CA GLU A 373 -1.14 22.68 20.60
C GLU A 373 -2.33 22.04 19.90
N SER A 374 -3.54 22.49 20.20
CA SER A 374 -4.75 22.01 19.54
C SER A 374 -5.80 23.11 19.46
N GLN A 375 -6.69 22.99 18.48
CA GLN A 375 -7.84 23.87 18.34
C GLN A 375 -9.11 23.11 17.98
N MET A 376 -10.23 23.55 18.58
CA MET A 376 -11.58 23.05 18.32
C MET A 376 -12.45 24.14 17.70
N ARG A 377 -13.21 23.78 16.66
CA ARG A 377 -14.19 24.66 16.01
C ARG A 377 -15.40 23.88 15.51
N LEU A 378 -16.59 24.46 15.62
CA LEU A 378 -17.83 23.85 15.11
C LEU A 378 -18.10 24.32 13.68
N LEU A 379 -18.08 23.39 12.72
CA LEU A 379 -18.54 23.64 11.35
C LEU A 379 -19.78 22.78 11.10
N GLN A 380 -20.91 23.41 10.79
CA GLN A 380 -22.21 22.73 10.66
C GLN A 380 -22.53 21.94 11.96
N LYS A 381 -22.80 20.63 11.90
CA LYS A 381 -22.95 19.76 13.09
C LYS A 381 -21.63 19.18 13.61
N SER A 382 -20.51 19.40 12.91
CA SER A 382 -19.25 18.69 13.10
C SER A 382 -18.29 19.47 13.99
N LEU A 383 -17.87 18.89 15.11
CA LEU A 383 -16.77 19.40 15.93
C LEU A 383 -15.45 19.01 15.24
N VAL A 384 -14.79 20.00 14.65
CA VAL A 384 -13.50 19.84 13.97
C VAL A 384 -12.38 20.07 14.98
N VAL A 385 -11.46 19.12 15.06
CA VAL A 385 -10.35 19.12 16.02
C VAL A 385 -9.04 19.01 15.26
N ASP A 386 -8.16 20.01 15.44
CA ASP A 386 -6.81 20.01 14.87
C ASP A 386 -5.78 19.81 15.98
N TYR A 387 -4.73 19.01 15.74
CA TYR A 387 -3.62 18.79 16.69
C TYR A 387 -2.27 19.07 16.02
N PHE A 388 -1.36 19.71 16.76
CA PHE A 388 -0.02 20.10 16.34
C PHE A 388 1.02 19.69 17.40
N CYS A 389 2.00 18.86 17.05
CA CYS A 389 3.11 18.51 17.95
C CYS A 389 4.44 18.50 17.20
N HIS A 390 5.30 19.45 17.54
CA HIS A 390 6.56 19.69 16.84
C HIS A 390 7.73 18.80 17.33
N GLY A 391 8.80 18.74 16.54
CA GLY A 391 10.04 18.04 16.86
C GLY A 391 10.02 16.53 16.62
N GLY A 392 9.00 15.99 15.93
CA GLY A 392 8.87 14.56 15.67
C GLY A 392 8.75 13.64 16.90
N ALA A 393 8.36 14.17 18.06
CA ALA A 393 8.27 13.39 19.30
C ALA A 393 7.05 12.45 19.35
N ALA A 394 5.96 12.80 18.66
CA ALA A 394 4.73 12.01 18.65
C ALA A 394 4.84 10.76 17.76
N THR A 395 4.22 9.67 18.20
CA THR A 395 4.15 8.37 17.50
C THR A 395 2.81 8.15 16.80
N GLY A 396 1.82 9.01 17.05
CA GLY A 396 0.49 8.92 16.47
C GLY A 396 -0.50 9.93 17.05
N LEU A 397 -1.76 9.78 16.65
CA LEU A 397 -2.92 10.46 17.23
C LEU A 397 -4.02 9.41 17.46
N SER A 398 -4.62 9.41 18.65
CA SER A 398 -5.82 8.63 18.95
C SER A 398 -7.06 9.53 18.96
N TYR A 399 -8.16 9.08 18.35
CA TYR A 399 -9.46 9.76 18.46
C TYR A 399 -10.19 9.47 19.78
N GLY A 400 -9.63 8.62 20.64
CA GLY A 400 -10.19 8.26 21.93
C GLY A 400 -11.46 7.40 21.80
N ARG A 401 -12.36 7.53 22.77
CA ARG A 401 -13.57 6.70 22.89
C ARG A 401 -14.83 7.54 23.07
N ILE A 402 -15.96 6.97 22.69
CA ILE A 402 -17.31 7.52 22.90
C ILE A 402 -18.01 6.63 23.94
N VAL A 403 -18.49 7.23 25.03
CA VAL A 403 -19.08 6.54 26.20
C VAL A 403 -20.45 7.12 26.54
N ASP A 404 -21.18 6.49 27.46
CA ASP A 404 -22.58 6.79 27.83
C ASP A 404 -23.59 6.63 26.67
N VAL A 405 -23.22 5.96 25.58
CA VAL A 405 -24.10 5.77 24.40
C VAL A 405 -25.20 4.75 24.70
N SER A 406 -26.45 5.10 24.42
CA SER A 406 -27.59 4.21 24.67
C SER A 406 -27.85 3.27 23.49
N ARG A 407 -27.62 1.97 23.70
CA ARG A 407 -27.76 0.92 22.66
C ARG A 407 -26.96 1.26 21.38
N PRO A 408 -25.62 1.33 21.45
CA PRO A 408 -24.78 1.54 20.28
C PRO A 408 -24.77 0.32 19.36
N GLU A 409 -24.72 0.57 18.06
CA GLU A 409 -24.45 -0.38 16.98
C GLU A 409 -23.44 0.26 16.01
N LEU A 410 -22.65 -0.55 15.29
CA LEU A 410 -21.72 -0.07 14.25
C LEU A 410 -22.26 -0.44 12.87
N ILE A 411 -22.34 0.55 11.98
CA ILE A 411 -22.79 0.41 10.59
C ILE A 411 -21.56 0.50 9.70
N LEU A 412 -21.17 -0.63 9.10
CA LEU A 412 -20.03 -0.74 8.20
C LEU A 412 -20.35 -0.09 6.83
N LEU A 413 -19.39 0.69 6.31
CA LEU A 413 -19.48 1.37 5.03
C LEU A 413 -18.64 0.65 3.95
N PRO A 414 -19.25 0.02 2.92
CA PRO A 414 -18.52 -0.87 2.00
C PRO A 414 -17.42 -0.26 1.13
N PHE A 415 -17.39 1.07 0.96
CA PHE A 415 -16.48 1.75 0.02
C PHE A 415 -15.56 2.78 0.68
N ILE A 416 -15.37 2.71 2.01
CA ILE A 416 -14.39 3.53 2.73
C ILE A 416 -13.68 2.69 3.79
N ASN A 417 -12.35 2.67 3.73
CA ASN A 417 -11.54 1.62 4.34
C ASN A 417 -10.11 2.08 4.67
N TYR A 418 -9.45 1.38 5.59
CA TYR A 418 -8.01 1.48 5.83
C TYR A 418 -7.37 0.13 5.52
N GLY A 419 -7.00 -0.09 4.24
CA GLY A 419 -6.64 -1.41 3.73
C GLY A 419 -7.85 -2.34 3.72
N SER A 420 -7.70 -3.60 4.11
CA SER A 420 -8.80 -4.58 4.11
C SER A 420 -9.88 -4.34 5.20
N HIS A 421 -9.77 -3.29 6.02
CA HIS A 421 -10.71 -2.97 7.10
C HIS A 421 -11.64 -1.82 6.69
N HIS A 422 -12.93 -2.10 6.56
CA HIS A 422 -13.97 -1.12 6.25
C HIS A 422 -14.36 -0.29 7.48
N LEU A 423 -14.54 1.01 7.30
CA LEU A 423 -14.84 1.94 8.39
C LEU A 423 -16.32 1.98 8.74
N ASN A 424 -16.61 2.55 9.90
CA ASN A 424 -17.93 2.48 10.52
C ASN A 424 -18.54 3.87 10.81
N VAL A 425 -19.87 3.90 10.87
CA VAL A 425 -20.67 4.95 11.51
C VAL A 425 -21.34 4.33 12.74
N MET A 426 -21.23 4.98 13.89
CA MET A 426 -21.95 4.55 15.09
C MET A 426 -23.42 4.97 14.99
N MET A 427 -24.34 4.05 15.28
CA MET A 427 -25.75 4.35 15.51
C MET A 427 -26.08 4.20 16.99
N SER A 428 -26.73 5.20 17.59
CA SER A 428 -27.34 5.14 18.92
C SER A 428 -28.83 4.85 18.76
N ARG A 429 -29.30 3.73 19.32
CA ARG A 429 -30.73 3.38 19.38
C ARG A 429 -31.36 3.81 20.71
N GLY A 430 -30.91 4.94 21.28
CA GLY A 430 -31.44 5.50 22.52
C GLY A 430 -32.87 6.04 22.41
N SER A 431 -33.37 6.66 23.49
CA SER A 431 -34.63 7.42 23.48
C SER A 431 -34.56 8.69 22.62
N GLN A 432 -33.35 9.22 22.44
CA GLN A 432 -32.99 10.16 21.38
C GLN A 432 -32.02 9.44 20.42
N PRO A 433 -32.52 8.85 19.32
CA PRO A 433 -31.66 8.23 18.32
C PRO A 433 -30.74 9.26 17.65
N CYS A 434 -29.56 8.82 17.25
CA CYS A 434 -28.61 9.59 16.45
C CYS A 434 -27.56 8.68 15.79
N PHE A 435 -26.90 9.20 14.76
CA PHE A 435 -25.68 8.67 14.17
C PHE A 435 -24.47 9.50 14.61
N ALA A 436 -23.29 8.90 14.67
CA ALA A 436 -22.04 9.61 14.87
C ALA A 436 -20.89 9.01 14.05
N SER A 437 -19.96 9.88 13.65
CA SER A 437 -18.77 9.49 12.89
C SER A 437 -17.52 10.21 13.38
N VAL A 438 -16.38 9.59 13.13
CA VAL A 438 -15.04 10.19 13.28
C VAL A 438 -14.23 9.92 12.00
N TRP A 439 -13.69 10.97 11.39
CA TRP A 439 -12.92 10.86 10.13
C TRP A 439 -11.61 11.64 10.18
N MET A 440 -10.52 10.99 9.74
CA MET A 440 -9.22 11.61 9.42
C MET A 440 -9.33 12.55 8.21
N ASP A 441 -8.83 13.78 8.30
CA ASP A 441 -8.69 14.65 7.11
C ASP A 441 -7.51 14.21 6.24
N TRP A 442 -7.77 13.31 5.27
CA TRP A 442 -6.74 12.79 4.38
C TRP A 442 -6.09 13.84 3.46
N TYR A 443 -6.69 15.03 3.30
CA TYR A 443 -6.06 16.13 2.55
C TYR A 443 -5.05 16.94 3.39
N ARG A 444 -5.15 16.88 4.74
CA ARG A 444 -4.32 17.68 5.67
C ARG A 444 -3.47 16.88 6.64
N SER A 445 -3.69 15.58 6.81
CA SER A 445 -2.84 14.72 7.64
C SER A 445 -1.36 14.79 7.22
N ASN A 446 -0.46 14.77 8.20
CA ASN A 446 0.98 14.61 8.01
C ASN A 446 1.48 13.22 8.43
N GLY A 447 0.55 12.32 8.75
CA GLY A 447 0.83 10.97 9.25
C GLY A 447 1.40 10.01 8.20
N SER A 448 1.99 8.93 8.70
CA SER A 448 2.58 7.88 7.87
C SER A 448 1.56 6.84 7.42
N GLN A 449 0.57 6.54 8.27
CA GLN A 449 -0.57 5.67 7.98
C GLN A 449 -1.72 5.89 8.99
N PRO A 450 -2.99 5.76 8.59
CA PRO A 450 -4.10 5.63 9.53
C PRO A 450 -4.08 4.26 10.24
N TYR A 451 -4.98 4.09 11.22
CA TYR A 451 -5.38 2.79 11.72
C TYR A 451 -6.85 2.81 12.13
N ALA A 452 -7.57 1.72 11.87
CA ALA A 452 -8.91 1.53 12.40
C ALA A 452 -8.86 0.81 13.75
N GLU A 453 -9.79 1.16 14.63
CA GLU A 453 -10.11 0.40 15.84
C GLU A 453 -11.60 0.61 16.13
N ASP A 454 -12.39 -0.43 15.82
CA ASP A 454 -13.84 -0.42 15.88
C ASP A 454 -14.31 -1.48 16.88
N ARG A 455 -14.89 -1.05 17.99
CA ARG A 455 -15.25 -1.94 19.11
C ARG A 455 -16.39 -1.36 19.94
N ILE A 456 -17.31 -2.21 20.38
CA ILE A 456 -18.26 -1.91 21.45
C ILE A 456 -17.97 -2.89 22.59
N ALA A 457 -17.58 -2.38 23.75
CA ALA A 457 -17.32 -3.19 24.95
C ALA A 457 -17.44 -2.33 26.21
N ASP A 458 -17.87 -2.93 27.33
CA ASP A 458 -17.77 -2.30 28.67
C ASP A 458 -18.51 -0.95 28.83
N GLY A 459 -19.43 -0.63 27.91
CA GLY A 459 -20.13 0.68 27.84
C GLY A 459 -19.41 1.76 27.03
N GLU A 460 -18.26 1.44 26.44
CA GLU A 460 -17.46 2.29 25.57
C GLU A 460 -17.54 1.86 24.10
N VAL A 461 -17.37 2.83 23.19
CA VAL A 461 -17.29 2.65 21.75
C VAL A 461 -15.97 3.22 21.25
N GLN A 462 -15.19 2.39 20.56
CA GLN A 462 -14.07 2.80 19.71
C GLN A 462 -14.58 2.85 18.27
N LEU A 463 -14.21 3.91 17.54
CA LEU A 463 -14.73 4.19 16.20
C LEU A 463 -13.61 4.74 15.30
N ASN A 464 -13.29 4.05 14.22
CA ASN A 464 -12.33 4.42 13.17
C ASN A 464 -10.88 4.73 13.62
N GLY A 465 -10.52 4.49 14.89
CA GLY A 465 -9.14 4.43 15.39
C GLY A 465 -8.37 5.76 15.50
N GLY A 466 -7.46 6.03 14.55
CA GLY A 466 -6.48 7.11 14.63
C GLY A 466 -5.41 7.12 13.52
N VAL A 467 -4.27 7.75 13.80
CA VAL A 467 -3.14 7.93 12.87
C VAL A 467 -1.81 7.53 13.52
N ARG A 468 -0.85 7.02 12.74
CA ARG A 468 0.50 6.62 13.19
C ARG A 468 1.59 7.41 12.47
N TYR A 469 2.65 7.73 13.21
CA TYR A 469 3.85 8.42 12.75
C TYR A 469 5.05 7.48 12.92
N LEU A 470 5.63 7.04 11.80
CA LEU A 470 6.78 6.13 11.77
C LEU A 470 8.05 6.90 11.41
N ALA A 471 9.20 6.41 11.90
CA ALA A 471 10.49 7.00 11.61
C ALA A 471 10.91 6.76 10.15
N LYS A 472 11.46 7.80 9.52
CA LYS A 472 12.17 7.71 8.23
C LYS A 472 13.48 6.93 8.39
N THR A 473 14.15 6.66 7.28
CA THR A 473 15.45 5.96 7.25
C THR A 473 16.61 6.71 7.94
N ASP A 474 16.43 7.98 8.28
CA ASP A 474 17.35 8.77 9.13
C ASP A 474 17.03 8.65 10.65
N GLY A 475 16.04 7.83 11.01
CA GLY A 475 15.55 7.67 12.38
C GLY A 475 14.57 8.75 12.85
N ARG A 476 14.30 9.79 12.05
CA ARG A 476 13.43 10.91 12.44
C ARG A 476 11.99 10.68 12.02
N ARG A 477 11.04 10.96 12.91
CA ARG A 477 9.62 11.12 12.55
C ARG A 477 9.37 12.51 11.95
N ASN A 478 8.18 12.69 11.40
CA ASN A 478 7.67 14.01 11.01
C ASN A 478 6.93 14.67 12.19
N ASP A 479 6.84 15.99 12.16
CA ASP A 479 6.00 16.75 13.09
C ASP A 479 4.52 16.39 12.88
N LEU A 480 3.77 16.26 13.98
CA LEU A 480 2.37 15.90 13.93
C LEU A 480 1.54 17.11 13.50
N PHE A 481 0.84 16.98 12.39
CA PHE A 481 -0.25 17.87 11.98
C PHE A 481 -1.43 17.00 11.55
N GLU A 482 -2.50 17.07 12.32
CA GLU A 482 -3.70 16.26 12.06
C GLU A 482 -4.96 17.09 12.22
N ARG A 483 -5.97 16.78 11.41
CA ARG A 483 -7.36 17.17 11.63
C ARG A 483 -8.23 15.93 11.64
N PHE A 484 -9.22 15.91 12.53
CA PHE A 484 -10.35 15.02 12.40
C PHE A 484 -11.68 15.73 12.65
N PHE A 485 -12.75 15.09 12.17
CA PHE A 485 -14.12 15.57 12.28
C PHE A 485 -14.91 14.61 13.17
N LEU A 486 -15.36 15.07 14.34
CA LEU A 486 -16.33 14.38 15.18
C LEU A 486 -17.73 14.92 14.85
N THR A 487 -18.63 14.08 14.33
CA THR A 487 -19.96 14.52 13.89
C THR A 487 -21.04 13.72 14.61
N PHE A 488 -22.08 14.38 15.09
CA PHE A 488 -23.32 13.76 15.58
C PHE A 488 -24.52 14.37 14.84
N SER A 489 -25.42 13.54 14.32
CA SER A 489 -26.65 13.98 13.66
C SER A 489 -27.82 12.99 13.87
N PRO A 490 -29.09 13.43 13.88
CA PRO A 490 -30.23 12.54 13.69
C PRO A 490 -30.31 11.91 12.28
N VAL A 491 -29.53 12.40 11.31
CA VAL A 491 -29.54 12.00 9.89
C VAL A 491 -28.24 11.29 9.52
N PHE A 492 -28.33 10.16 8.81
CA PHE A 492 -27.18 9.30 8.51
C PHE A 492 -26.23 9.92 7.47
N GLU A 493 -26.77 10.48 6.40
CA GLU A 493 -26.02 11.06 5.27
C GLU A 493 -25.13 12.23 5.70
N GLU A 494 -25.53 12.95 6.75
CA GLU A 494 -24.77 14.05 7.37
C GLU A 494 -23.63 13.58 8.27
N THR A 495 -23.45 12.27 8.44
CA THR A 495 -22.25 11.69 9.08
C THR A 495 -21.23 11.19 8.07
N LEU A 496 -21.58 11.09 6.78
CA LEU A 496 -20.70 10.61 5.71
C LEU A 496 -19.73 11.74 5.27
N PRO A 497 -18.43 11.44 5.08
CA PRO A 497 -17.46 12.46 4.70
C PRO A 497 -17.70 12.91 3.25
N THR A 498 -17.33 14.16 2.95
CA THR A 498 -17.36 14.68 1.57
C THR A 498 -16.04 14.40 0.88
N ILE A 499 -16.06 13.89 -0.36
CA ILE A 499 -14.87 13.83 -1.21
C ILE A 499 -14.71 15.19 -1.88
N ALA A 500 -13.66 15.93 -1.53
CA ALA A 500 -13.45 17.31 -1.95
C ALA A 500 -12.66 17.41 -3.28
N ASN A 501 -12.88 16.48 -4.20
CA ASN A 501 -12.23 16.48 -5.52
C ASN A 501 -13.11 17.20 -6.56
N PRO A 502 -12.57 17.70 -7.68
CA PRO A 502 -13.38 18.12 -8.83
C PRO A 502 -14.04 16.90 -9.49
N PRO A 503 -15.22 17.03 -10.13
CA PRO A 503 -15.76 15.96 -10.97
C PRO A 503 -14.87 15.68 -12.19
N ALA A 504 -14.84 14.43 -12.64
CA ALA A 504 -14.02 13.99 -13.76
C ALA A 504 -14.40 14.71 -15.07
N THR A 505 -13.40 15.21 -15.80
CA THR A 505 -13.55 16.22 -16.86
C THR A 505 -14.57 15.84 -17.93
N ARG A 506 -14.68 14.54 -18.28
CA ARG A 506 -15.67 14.00 -19.21
C ARG A 506 -16.45 12.80 -18.66
N GLY A 507 -16.58 12.68 -17.33
CA GLY A 507 -17.28 11.58 -16.67
C GLY A 507 -18.70 11.32 -17.22
N LYS A 508 -19.46 12.37 -17.56
CA LYS A 508 -20.80 12.25 -18.16
C LYS A 508 -20.81 11.63 -19.56
N GLU A 509 -19.73 11.73 -20.34
CA GLU A 509 -19.57 11.03 -21.62
C GLU A 509 -19.06 9.60 -21.40
N ALA A 510 -18.13 9.41 -20.46
CA ALA A 510 -17.65 8.10 -20.06
C ALA A 510 -18.83 7.18 -19.65
N GLY A 511 -19.81 7.71 -18.91
CA GLY A 511 -21.04 7.02 -18.53
C GLY A 511 -22.11 6.86 -19.61
N SER A 512 -21.92 7.37 -20.83
CA SER A 512 -22.79 7.06 -21.98
C SER A 512 -22.25 5.90 -22.83
N ARG A 513 -21.29 5.14 -22.32
CA ARG A 513 -20.58 4.06 -23.02
C ARG A 513 -20.55 2.82 -22.13
N LEU A 514 -20.63 1.64 -22.73
CA LEU A 514 -20.16 0.43 -22.09
C LEU A 514 -18.64 0.52 -21.88
N TRP A 515 -18.13 -0.08 -20.81
CA TRP A 515 -16.69 -0.24 -20.60
C TRP A 515 -16.33 -1.72 -20.68
N GLN A 516 -15.21 -2.03 -21.32
CA GLN A 516 -14.69 -3.39 -21.42
C GLN A 516 -13.17 -3.42 -21.28
N GLU A 517 -12.70 -4.18 -20.31
CA GLU A 517 -11.36 -4.74 -20.36
C GLU A 517 -11.34 -5.86 -21.40
N SER A 518 -10.30 -5.87 -22.21
CA SER A 518 -9.74 -7.12 -22.70
C SER A 518 -8.36 -7.26 -22.12
N TRP A 519 -7.94 -8.50 -21.80
CA TRP A 519 -6.64 -8.81 -21.21
C TRP A 519 -5.41 -8.39 -22.05
N GLY A 520 -5.64 -7.76 -23.21
CA GLY A 520 -4.75 -7.62 -24.33
C GLY A 520 -4.96 -8.80 -25.29
N PRO A 521 -4.88 -8.58 -26.62
CA PRO A 521 -4.93 -9.67 -27.58
C PRO A 521 -3.67 -10.54 -27.48
N GLU A 522 -3.86 -11.84 -27.25
CA GLU A 522 -2.88 -12.86 -27.64
C GLU A 522 -2.80 -12.98 -29.17
N ASP A 523 -3.93 -12.73 -29.85
CA ASP A 523 -4.10 -12.75 -31.30
C ASP A 523 -4.90 -11.50 -31.71
N TYR A 524 -4.22 -10.56 -32.37
CA TYR A 524 -4.82 -9.31 -32.84
C TYR A 524 -5.90 -9.50 -33.91
N ALA A 525 -5.84 -10.58 -34.71
CA ALA A 525 -6.81 -10.83 -35.77
C ALA A 525 -8.12 -11.40 -35.20
N LYS A 526 -8.04 -12.37 -34.28
CA LYS A 526 -9.23 -12.91 -33.58
C LYS A 526 -9.95 -11.84 -32.76
N GLU A 527 -9.21 -10.96 -32.10
CA GLU A 527 -9.82 -9.85 -31.35
C GLU A 527 -10.42 -8.76 -32.24
N GLN A 528 -9.93 -8.60 -33.49
CA GLN A 528 -10.57 -7.75 -34.48
C GLN A 528 -11.89 -8.35 -35.00
N GLU A 529 -11.90 -9.65 -35.37
CA GLU A 529 -13.12 -10.38 -35.75
C GLU A 529 -14.19 -10.31 -34.64
N ARG A 530 -13.76 -10.52 -33.38
CA ARG A 530 -14.62 -10.37 -32.20
C ARG A 530 -15.18 -8.96 -32.07
N SER A 531 -14.38 -7.92 -32.29
CA SER A 531 -14.86 -6.53 -32.23
C SER A 531 -15.85 -6.20 -33.35
N GLU A 532 -15.62 -6.66 -34.58
CA GLU A 532 -16.55 -6.48 -35.71
C GLU A 532 -17.88 -7.21 -35.48
N LYS A 533 -17.83 -8.39 -34.85
CA LYS A 533 -19.03 -9.13 -34.41
C LYS A 533 -19.80 -8.43 -33.30
N LEU A 534 -19.12 -7.83 -32.32
CA LEU A 534 -19.76 -7.03 -31.27
C LEU A 534 -20.40 -5.76 -31.88
N LYS A 535 -19.73 -5.11 -32.84
CA LYS A 535 -20.27 -3.96 -33.57
C LYS A 535 -21.51 -4.32 -34.38
N SER A 536 -21.54 -5.46 -35.07
CA SER A 536 -22.73 -5.90 -35.83
C SER A 536 -23.91 -6.33 -34.94
N TYR A 537 -23.68 -6.56 -33.65
CA TYR A 537 -24.74 -6.70 -32.63
C TYR A 537 -25.22 -5.36 -32.04
N GLY A 538 -24.82 -4.21 -32.60
CA GLY A 538 -25.27 -2.88 -32.18
C GLY A 538 -24.50 -2.28 -31.01
N ILE A 539 -23.32 -2.80 -30.67
CA ILE A 539 -22.45 -2.19 -29.66
C ILE A 539 -21.73 -0.99 -30.30
N ASP A 540 -22.41 0.15 -30.31
CA ASP A 540 -21.92 1.40 -30.91
C ASP A 540 -21.10 2.26 -29.93
N GLN A 541 -21.47 2.25 -28.65
CA GLN A 541 -20.84 3.08 -27.62
C GLN A 541 -20.04 2.20 -26.64
N LEU A 542 -18.80 1.89 -27.01
CA LEU A 542 -17.86 1.13 -26.18
C LEU A 542 -16.59 1.95 -25.91
N THR A 543 -16.08 1.83 -24.69
CA THR A 543 -14.68 2.10 -24.36
C THR A 543 -14.00 0.76 -24.07
N ARG A 544 -13.03 0.38 -24.90
CA ARG A 544 -12.26 -0.86 -24.74
C ARG A 544 -10.83 -0.54 -24.32
N CYS A 545 -10.40 -1.07 -23.17
CA CYS A 545 -9.01 -1.00 -22.74
C CYS A 545 -8.31 -2.36 -22.92
N ASN A 546 -7.05 -2.33 -23.34
CA ASN A 546 -6.18 -3.50 -23.36
C ASN A 546 -5.34 -3.56 -22.08
N HIS A 547 -5.36 -4.68 -21.37
CA HIS A 547 -4.55 -4.93 -20.18
C HIS A 547 -3.07 -5.21 -20.50
N GLU A 548 -2.27 -5.48 -19.48
CA GLU A 548 -0.82 -5.36 -19.52
C GLU A 548 -0.08 -6.38 -20.42
N ILE A 549 -0.70 -7.47 -20.84
CA ILE A 549 -0.09 -8.43 -21.78
C ILE A 549 0.13 -7.82 -23.18
N THR A 550 -0.43 -6.65 -23.47
CA THR A 550 -0.05 -5.85 -24.66
C THR A 550 1.41 -5.39 -24.61
N TRP A 551 2.01 -5.28 -23.42
CA TRP A 551 3.42 -4.88 -23.24
C TRP A 551 4.40 -6.04 -23.09
N ARG A 552 3.97 -7.21 -22.59
CA ARG A 552 4.85 -8.38 -22.32
C ARG A 552 4.45 -9.63 -23.10
N ASP A 553 5.41 -10.46 -23.45
CA ASP A 553 5.16 -11.75 -24.12
C ASP A 553 4.90 -12.86 -23.09
N GLY A 554 5.66 -12.87 -21.99
CA GLY A 554 5.51 -13.81 -20.87
C GLY A 554 5.51 -13.10 -19.52
N GLY A 555 6.62 -13.23 -18.79
CA GLY A 555 6.78 -12.78 -17.41
C GLY A 555 7.55 -11.46 -17.25
N GLU A 556 7.84 -10.73 -18.33
CA GLU A 556 8.77 -9.59 -18.30
C GLU A 556 8.15 -8.28 -17.75
N SER A 557 8.95 -7.21 -17.74
CA SER A 557 8.52 -5.82 -17.46
C SER A 557 7.36 -5.39 -18.36
N PHE A 558 6.32 -4.78 -17.78
CA PHE A 558 5.06 -4.41 -18.45
C PHE A 558 4.64 -2.96 -18.17
N THR A 559 5.51 -2.21 -17.50
CA THR A 559 5.31 -0.85 -17.00
C THR A 559 6.51 0.00 -17.41
N PHE A 560 6.45 1.33 -17.23
CA PHE A 560 7.57 2.24 -17.48
C PHE A 560 8.29 2.03 -18.84
N ARG A 561 7.54 1.83 -19.94
CA ARG A 561 8.07 1.54 -21.29
C ARG A 561 7.17 2.09 -22.40
N THR A 562 7.63 2.12 -23.66
CA THR A 562 6.78 2.58 -24.80
C THR A 562 6.53 1.52 -25.86
N GLU A 563 7.19 0.37 -25.79
CA GLU A 563 7.21 -0.63 -26.87
C GLU A 563 6.30 -1.80 -26.51
N ALA A 564 5.42 -2.18 -27.43
CA ALA A 564 4.52 -3.32 -27.27
C ALA A 564 5.30 -4.67 -27.24
N ALA A 565 4.58 -5.74 -26.90
CA ALA A 565 5.12 -7.10 -26.84
C ALA A 565 5.64 -7.57 -28.22
N PRO A 566 6.96 -7.81 -28.41
CA PRO A 566 7.53 -8.11 -29.72
C PRO A 566 7.05 -9.45 -30.31
N GLY A 567 6.84 -10.48 -29.49
CA GLY A 567 6.30 -11.78 -29.93
C GLY A 567 4.87 -11.71 -30.48
N LYS A 568 4.13 -10.62 -30.17
CA LYS A 568 2.76 -10.36 -30.67
C LYS A 568 2.74 -9.43 -31.90
N GLY A 569 3.89 -9.22 -32.55
CA GLY A 569 4.04 -8.32 -33.69
C GLY A 569 4.36 -6.86 -33.32
N GLY A 570 4.63 -6.60 -32.03
CA GLY A 570 5.16 -5.33 -31.55
C GLY A 570 4.29 -4.11 -31.86
N ASP A 571 4.96 -2.97 -32.05
CA ASP A 571 4.30 -1.67 -32.13
C ASP A 571 3.36 -1.53 -33.33
N GLU A 572 3.73 -2.11 -34.48
CA GLU A 572 2.94 -2.03 -35.72
C GLU A 572 1.61 -2.78 -35.58
N ALA A 573 1.61 -3.96 -34.93
CA ALA A 573 0.40 -4.72 -34.66
C ALA A 573 -0.54 -3.96 -33.71
N LEU A 574 0.00 -3.36 -32.64
CA LEU A 574 -0.78 -2.56 -31.70
C LEU A 574 -1.35 -1.28 -32.34
N GLN A 575 -0.56 -0.57 -33.16
CA GLN A 575 -1.03 0.61 -33.91
C GLN A 575 -2.20 0.27 -34.84
N LYS A 576 -2.08 -0.82 -35.62
CA LYS A 576 -3.15 -1.32 -36.49
C LYS A 576 -4.42 -1.65 -35.70
N PHE A 577 -4.27 -2.32 -34.56
CA PHE A 577 -5.41 -2.66 -33.71
C PHE A 577 -6.09 -1.43 -33.12
N VAL A 578 -5.37 -0.50 -32.48
CA VAL A 578 -5.95 0.72 -31.89
C VAL A 578 -6.67 1.56 -32.97
N ALA A 579 -6.08 1.68 -34.17
CA ALA A 579 -6.73 2.32 -35.31
C ALA A 579 -8.01 1.60 -35.74
N ALA A 580 -8.01 0.26 -35.82
CA ALA A 580 -9.18 -0.53 -36.22
C ALA A 580 -10.32 -0.46 -35.18
N GLN A 581 -10.01 -0.55 -33.88
CA GLN A 581 -11.02 -0.39 -32.82
C GLN A 581 -11.65 1.02 -32.86
N ARG A 582 -10.83 2.07 -33.07
CA ARG A 582 -11.33 3.44 -33.27
C ARG A 582 -12.16 3.60 -34.55
N GLY A 583 -11.86 2.82 -35.60
CA GLY A 583 -12.64 2.75 -36.84
C GLY A 583 -14.09 2.26 -36.63
N LEU A 584 -14.35 1.49 -35.57
CA LEU A 584 -15.71 1.06 -35.17
C LEU A 584 -16.50 2.17 -34.45
N GLY A 585 -15.91 3.35 -34.23
CA GLY A 585 -16.48 4.45 -33.45
C GLY A 585 -16.25 4.36 -31.94
N TRP A 586 -15.48 3.36 -31.49
CA TRP A 586 -15.20 3.11 -30.08
C TRP A 586 -14.03 3.97 -29.55
N ARG A 587 -13.95 4.09 -28.22
CA ARG A 587 -12.71 4.51 -27.57
C ARG A 587 -11.80 3.30 -27.36
N SER A 588 -10.53 3.45 -27.67
CA SER A 588 -9.50 2.43 -27.51
C SER A 588 -8.40 2.94 -26.59
N GLY A 589 -8.21 2.24 -25.48
CA GLY A 589 -7.25 2.58 -24.43
C GLY A 589 -6.24 1.47 -24.18
N LEU A 590 -5.14 1.86 -23.54
CA LEU A 590 -4.02 1.00 -23.21
C LEU A 590 -3.78 1.01 -21.69
N TYR A 591 -3.20 -0.07 -21.20
CA TYR A 591 -2.69 -0.21 -19.85
C TYR A 591 -1.53 0.78 -19.60
N THR A 592 -1.66 1.63 -18.59
CA THR A 592 -0.55 2.39 -17.98
C THR A 592 -0.47 2.03 -16.50
N ASN A 593 0.75 1.96 -15.94
CA ASN A 593 0.96 1.68 -14.51
C ASN A 593 2.32 2.26 -14.12
N TYR A 594 2.31 3.00 -13.00
CA TYR A 594 3.47 3.64 -12.39
C TYR A 594 3.55 3.34 -10.88
N CYS A 595 2.91 2.26 -10.44
CA CYS A 595 2.99 1.67 -9.10
C CYS A 595 3.85 0.40 -9.06
N ASP A 596 4.11 -0.23 -10.20
CA ASP A 596 4.90 -1.45 -10.34
C ASP A 596 6.15 -1.23 -11.19
N PHE A 597 7.32 -1.48 -10.62
CA PHE A 597 8.62 -1.25 -11.26
C PHE A 597 9.49 -2.51 -11.20
N ALA A 598 9.59 -3.23 -12.31
CA ALA A 598 10.32 -4.50 -12.40
C ALA A 598 11.84 -4.27 -12.55
N PRO A 599 12.72 -5.01 -11.84
CA PRO A 599 14.17 -4.83 -11.96
C PRO A 599 14.80 -5.07 -13.34
N VAL A 600 14.07 -5.71 -14.27
CA VAL A 600 14.48 -5.89 -15.68
C VAL A 600 14.13 -4.69 -16.58
N ASN A 601 13.44 -3.66 -16.07
CA ASN A 601 13.04 -2.47 -16.83
C ASN A 601 14.24 -1.63 -17.29
N ALA A 602 14.08 -0.88 -18.39
CA ALA A 602 15.11 -0.01 -18.98
C ALA A 602 15.54 1.13 -18.05
N PHE A 603 14.62 1.69 -17.26
CA PHE A 603 14.86 2.82 -16.36
C PHE A 603 15.24 2.37 -14.93
N TRP A 604 15.44 1.07 -14.67
CA TRP A 604 15.65 0.54 -13.33
C TRP A 604 16.84 1.20 -12.61
N ASP A 605 16.53 1.81 -11.47
CA ASP A 605 17.45 2.43 -10.53
C ASP A 605 16.87 2.19 -9.11
N PRO A 606 17.60 1.54 -8.18
CA PRO A 606 17.10 1.30 -6.82
C PRO A 606 16.87 2.61 -6.03
N ASP A 607 17.50 3.72 -6.42
CA ASP A 607 17.21 5.04 -5.83
C ASP A 607 15.93 5.70 -6.37
N ARG A 608 15.24 5.04 -7.32
CA ARG A 608 13.87 5.36 -7.76
C ARG A 608 12.81 4.47 -7.12
N VAL A 609 13.18 3.65 -6.14
CA VAL A 609 12.28 2.74 -5.40
C VAL A 609 11.98 3.28 -3.99
N MET A 610 10.74 3.11 -3.52
CA MET A 610 10.34 3.45 -2.14
C MET A 610 11.06 2.57 -1.13
N ARG A 611 11.41 3.11 0.04
CA ARG A 611 12.02 2.36 1.15
C ARG A 611 11.07 2.30 2.35
N ARG A 612 11.07 1.17 3.05
CA ARG A 612 10.49 1.01 4.40
C ARG A 612 11.38 1.74 5.42
N THR A 613 10.86 1.95 6.63
CA THR A 613 11.58 2.55 7.77
C THR A 613 12.98 1.94 7.97
N ALA A 614 13.09 0.61 7.89
CA ALA A 614 14.32 -0.17 7.99
C ALA A 614 15.10 -0.29 6.65
N GLY A 615 15.05 0.71 5.78
CA GLY A 615 15.84 0.85 4.54
C GLY A 615 15.49 -0.09 3.38
N ASN A 616 14.84 -1.24 3.67
CA ASN A 616 14.45 -2.25 2.68
C ASN A 616 13.49 -1.67 1.62
N LEU A 617 13.70 -2.04 0.36
CA LEU A 617 12.84 -1.63 -0.75
C LEU A 617 11.40 -2.15 -0.57
N VAL A 618 10.39 -1.33 -0.90
CA VAL A 618 8.97 -1.71 -0.80
C VAL A 618 8.58 -2.52 -2.04
N THR A 619 8.30 -3.82 -1.88
CA THR A 619 7.77 -4.69 -2.94
C THR A 619 6.40 -4.23 -3.45
N ALA A 620 6.08 -4.51 -4.71
CA ALA A 620 4.78 -4.24 -5.31
C ALA A 620 4.15 -5.54 -5.86
N TRP A 621 3.60 -5.56 -7.08
CA TRP A 621 3.16 -6.78 -7.75
C TRP A 621 4.31 -7.80 -7.89
N ALA A 622 4.00 -9.04 -8.25
CA ALA A 622 5.00 -10.10 -8.35
C ALA A 622 6.14 -9.69 -9.32
N ARG A 623 7.39 -9.89 -8.88
CA ARG A 623 8.65 -9.41 -9.49
C ARG A 623 8.79 -7.88 -9.67
N CYS A 624 7.99 -7.07 -8.98
CA CYS A 624 8.05 -5.60 -9.02
C CYS A 624 8.35 -5.00 -7.64
N TYR A 625 8.97 -3.82 -7.65
CA TYR A 625 9.09 -2.92 -6.51
C TYR A 625 8.23 -1.67 -6.71
N SER A 626 7.98 -0.93 -5.63
CA SER A 626 7.20 0.31 -5.65
C SER A 626 8.11 1.46 -6.07
N PRO A 627 7.89 2.12 -7.22
CA PRO A 627 8.62 3.32 -7.59
C PRO A 627 8.24 4.47 -6.64
N LYS A 628 9.16 5.40 -6.40
CA LYS A 628 8.88 6.61 -5.60
C LYS A 628 7.78 7.44 -6.27
N ALA A 629 6.79 7.90 -5.51
CA ALA A 629 5.60 8.55 -6.10
C ALA A 629 5.93 9.82 -6.93
N LEU A 630 6.98 10.56 -6.55
CA LEU A 630 7.48 11.69 -7.35
C LEU A 630 8.10 11.24 -8.69
N PHE A 631 8.80 10.11 -8.72
CA PHE A 631 9.33 9.50 -9.96
C PHE A 631 8.22 8.93 -10.84
N ALA A 632 7.15 8.37 -10.24
CA ALA A 632 5.96 7.94 -10.97
C ALA A 632 5.36 9.11 -11.78
N VAL A 633 5.16 10.27 -11.15
CA VAL A 633 4.65 11.50 -11.81
C VAL A 633 5.61 12.03 -12.89
N GLU A 634 6.93 11.97 -12.66
CA GLU A 634 7.93 12.38 -13.67
C GLU A 634 7.94 11.45 -14.89
N MET A 635 7.79 10.15 -14.68
CA MET A 635 7.74 9.15 -15.73
C MET A 635 6.40 9.15 -16.46
N ASP A 636 5.30 9.45 -15.78
CA ASP A 636 3.99 9.59 -16.39
C ASP A 636 3.93 10.76 -17.39
N ARG A 637 4.31 11.96 -16.92
CA ARG A 637 4.46 13.18 -17.74
C ARG A 637 5.36 12.98 -18.97
N LYS A 638 6.23 11.98 -18.95
CA LYS A 638 7.06 11.56 -20.08
C LYS A 638 6.40 10.48 -20.95
N LEU A 639 5.87 9.42 -20.35
CA LEU A 639 5.47 8.20 -21.03
C LEU A 639 4.04 8.23 -21.55
N ALA A 640 3.07 8.76 -20.80
CA ALA A 640 1.68 8.81 -21.26
C ALA A 640 1.56 9.58 -22.58
N ALA A 641 2.16 10.77 -22.65
CA ALA A 641 2.20 11.58 -23.88
C ALA A 641 2.94 10.89 -25.04
N GLN A 642 3.94 10.04 -24.76
CA GLN A 642 4.65 9.26 -25.78
C GLN A 642 3.81 8.07 -26.28
N ILE A 643 3.16 7.35 -25.38
CA ILE A 643 2.24 6.22 -25.67
C ILE A 643 1.04 6.73 -26.48
N GLN A 644 0.38 7.80 -26.01
CA GLN A 644 -0.73 8.45 -26.71
C GLN A 644 -0.33 8.84 -28.13
N LYS A 645 0.78 9.56 -28.30
CA LYS A 645 1.28 10.00 -29.62
C LYS A 645 1.66 8.82 -30.53
N LYS A 646 2.19 7.73 -29.97
CA LYS A 646 2.68 6.56 -30.71
C LYS A 646 1.56 5.65 -31.20
N PHE A 647 0.54 5.42 -30.37
CA PHE A 647 -0.54 4.47 -30.67
C PHE A 647 -1.87 5.13 -31.03
N ASN A 648 -2.01 6.45 -30.81
CA ASN A 648 -3.26 7.20 -30.98
C ASN A 648 -4.42 6.58 -30.17
N SER A 649 -4.16 6.21 -28.91
CA SER A 649 -5.23 5.88 -27.95
C SER A 649 -6.02 7.12 -27.54
N ASN A 650 -7.28 6.93 -27.18
CA ASN A 650 -8.21 7.96 -26.70
C ASN A 650 -9.00 7.51 -25.46
N ALA A 651 -8.37 6.62 -24.69
CA ALA A 651 -8.68 6.23 -23.33
C ALA A 651 -7.40 5.64 -22.69
N ALA A 652 -7.40 5.41 -21.38
CA ALA A 652 -6.39 4.61 -20.69
C ALA A 652 -6.97 3.85 -19.50
N TYR A 653 -6.26 2.81 -19.09
CA TYR A 653 -6.45 2.13 -17.83
C TYR A 653 -5.16 2.24 -17.02
N THR A 654 -5.14 3.24 -16.14
CA THR A 654 -4.03 3.66 -15.28
C THR A 654 -4.07 2.87 -13.98
N ASP A 655 -3.70 1.61 -14.09
CA ASP A 655 -3.87 0.54 -13.10
C ASP A 655 -3.23 0.84 -11.73
N VAL A 656 -3.66 0.10 -10.70
CA VAL A 656 -3.14 0.07 -9.31
C VAL A 656 -3.29 1.36 -8.49
N HIS A 657 -3.24 2.56 -9.07
CA HIS A 657 -3.16 3.84 -8.33
C HIS A 657 -4.33 4.10 -7.36
N THR A 658 -5.52 3.57 -7.65
CA THR A 658 -6.70 3.67 -6.76
C THR A 658 -7.05 2.36 -6.05
N SER A 659 -6.18 1.35 -6.16
CA SER A 659 -6.29 0.03 -5.53
C SER A 659 -5.40 -0.11 -4.32
N VAL A 660 -4.14 0.29 -4.42
CA VAL A 660 -3.23 0.37 -3.27
C VAL A 660 -3.48 1.65 -2.48
N SER A 661 -3.40 1.55 -1.16
CA SER A 661 -3.52 2.74 -0.34
C SER A 661 -2.28 3.64 -0.45
N PRO A 662 -2.43 4.97 -0.30
CA PRO A 662 -1.28 5.86 -0.23
C PRO A 662 -0.41 5.61 1.01
N TRP A 663 -0.93 4.96 2.05
CA TRP A 663 -0.19 4.65 3.29
C TRP A 663 0.65 3.36 3.21
N GLU A 664 0.20 2.34 2.48
CA GLU A 664 1.07 1.21 2.11
C GLU A 664 2.19 1.62 1.15
N ARG A 665 1.97 2.73 0.42
CA ARG A 665 2.90 3.39 -0.50
C ARG A 665 3.55 4.66 0.11
N THR A 666 3.65 4.77 1.43
CA THR A 666 4.46 5.81 2.09
C THR A 666 5.95 5.49 1.92
N ASP A 667 6.72 6.38 1.29
CA ASP A 667 8.19 6.26 1.18
C ASP A 667 8.87 6.83 2.43
N TYR A 668 9.72 6.05 3.09
CA TYR A 668 10.46 6.44 4.29
C TYR A 668 11.91 6.85 3.99
N ASP A 669 12.34 6.84 2.72
CA ASP A 669 13.65 7.34 2.31
C ASP A 669 13.80 8.85 2.62
N ALA A 670 14.58 9.18 3.65
CA ALA A 670 14.71 10.54 4.18
C ALA A 670 15.25 11.58 3.17
N ARG A 671 15.72 11.15 2.01
CA ARG A 671 16.19 12.00 0.89
C ARG A 671 15.05 12.54 0.02
N VAL A 672 13.81 12.09 0.24
CA VAL A 672 12.65 12.42 -0.59
C VAL A 672 11.80 13.52 0.07
N PRO A 673 11.44 14.61 -0.62
CA PRO A 673 10.56 15.64 -0.07
C PRO A 673 9.19 15.07 0.35
N GLY A 674 8.81 15.26 1.62
CA GLY A 674 7.56 14.70 2.17
C GLY A 674 7.64 13.23 2.59
N ALA A 675 8.84 12.64 2.68
CA ALA A 675 9.04 11.27 3.16
C ALA A 675 8.39 11.01 4.54
N GLY A 676 7.91 9.79 4.76
CA GLY A 676 7.20 9.39 5.97
C GLY A 676 5.76 9.92 6.08
N THR A 677 5.23 10.57 5.04
CA THR A 677 3.81 10.99 4.95
C THR A 677 3.09 10.18 3.87
N PHE A 678 1.85 9.72 4.12
CA PHE A 678 1.02 9.16 3.04
C PHE A 678 0.50 10.26 2.11
N ALA A 679 0.39 11.50 2.61
CA ALA A 679 -0.06 12.66 1.85
C ALA A 679 0.81 12.94 0.62
N ALA A 680 2.14 12.75 0.70
CA ALA A 680 3.04 12.91 -0.44
C ALA A 680 2.68 11.95 -1.59
N THR A 681 2.33 10.70 -1.29
CA THR A 681 1.89 9.73 -2.30
C THR A 681 0.47 10.01 -2.79
N PHE A 682 -0.46 10.35 -1.90
CA PHE A 682 -1.83 10.71 -2.25
C PHE A 682 -1.89 11.87 -3.27
N TYR A 683 -1.19 12.98 -2.99
CA TYR A 683 -1.18 14.13 -3.91
C TYR A 683 -0.44 13.82 -5.21
N ALA A 684 0.60 12.98 -5.19
CA ALA A 684 1.30 12.56 -6.40
C ALA A 684 0.43 11.66 -7.30
N TYR A 685 -0.26 10.66 -6.75
CA TYR A 685 -1.17 9.80 -7.52
C TYR A 685 -2.39 10.59 -8.03
N GLY A 686 -2.90 11.56 -7.27
CA GLY A 686 -3.95 12.47 -7.73
C GLY A 686 -3.49 13.43 -8.85
N GLU A 687 -2.24 13.92 -8.83
CA GLU A 687 -1.64 14.67 -9.96
C GLU A 687 -1.52 13.81 -11.21
N LEU A 688 -1.11 12.55 -11.04
CA LEU A 688 -0.93 11.57 -12.11
C LEU A 688 -2.25 11.25 -12.82
N LEU A 689 -3.28 10.88 -12.07
CA LEU A 689 -4.59 10.51 -12.64
C LEU A 689 -5.27 11.69 -13.37
N LEU A 690 -5.06 12.93 -12.91
CA LEU A 690 -5.49 14.13 -13.62
C LEU A 690 -4.72 14.35 -14.93
N HIS A 691 -3.41 14.14 -14.94
CA HIS A 691 -2.60 14.24 -16.15
C HIS A 691 -2.96 13.15 -17.18
N ASP A 692 -3.21 11.91 -16.75
CA ASP A 692 -3.70 10.85 -17.63
C ASP A 692 -5.14 11.14 -18.15
N GLN A 693 -6.00 11.80 -17.37
CA GLN A 693 -7.26 12.37 -17.90
C GLN A 693 -7.00 13.42 -19.00
N GLU A 694 -6.04 14.34 -18.82
CA GLU A 694 -5.70 15.35 -19.83
C GLU A 694 -5.12 14.73 -21.11
N VAL A 695 -4.22 13.76 -20.99
CA VAL A 695 -3.58 13.06 -22.13
C VAL A 695 -4.58 12.22 -22.91
N TYR A 696 -5.44 11.44 -22.23
CA TYR A 696 -6.33 10.47 -22.87
C TYR A 696 -7.76 10.98 -23.05
N ASP A 697 -7.90 12.23 -23.50
CA ASP A 697 -9.17 12.84 -23.94
C ASP A 697 -10.29 12.79 -22.87
N GLY A 698 -9.94 12.88 -21.59
CA GLY A 698 -10.83 12.82 -20.43
C GLY A 698 -11.31 11.42 -20.03
N HIS A 699 -10.69 10.36 -20.55
CA HIS A 699 -11.19 8.97 -20.46
C HIS A 699 -10.13 8.01 -19.87
N CYS A 700 -9.72 8.28 -18.63
CA CYS A 700 -8.77 7.47 -17.85
C CYS A 700 -9.48 6.72 -16.71
N TRP A 701 -9.30 5.40 -16.59
CA TRP A 701 -9.80 4.60 -15.46
C TRP A 701 -8.67 3.98 -14.62
N SER A 702 -8.96 3.49 -13.42
CA SER A 702 -8.00 2.78 -12.54
C SER A 702 -8.65 1.58 -11.82
N GLU A 703 -7.92 0.88 -10.94
CA GLU A 703 -8.29 -0.45 -10.43
C GLU A 703 -9.36 -0.44 -9.32
N GLY A 704 -9.37 0.56 -8.43
CA GLY A 704 -10.32 0.62 -7.30
C GLY A 704 -10.03 -0.35 -6.15
N HIS A 705 -10.81 -0.22 -5.06
CA HIS A 705 -10.61 -0.65 -3.66
C HIS A 705 -10.42 0.56 -2.72
N HIS A 706 -9.56 1.52 -3.09
CA HIS A 706 -9.34 2.80 -2.38
C HIS A 706 -9.80 4.01 -3.23
N GLN A 707 -10.68 3.79 -4.22
CA GLN A 707 -11.15 4.80 -5.17
C GLN A 707 -11.85 6.00 -4.53
N TRP A 708 -12.39 5.84 -3.33
CA TRP A 708 -13.03 6.91 -2.56
C TRP A 708 -12.09 8.09 -2.26
N LEU A 709 -10.77 7.88 -2.23
CA LEU A 709 -9.79 8.97 -2.12
C LEU A 709 -9.66 9.78 -3.43
N TYR A 710 -9.85 9.10 -4.57
CA TYR A 710 -9.46 9.57 -5.91
C TYR A 710 -10.65 9.79 -6.87
N ALA A 711 -11.89 9.60 -6.41
CA ALA A 711 -13.10 9.87 -7.21
C ALA A 711 -13.06 11.32 -7.75
N GLY A 712 -13.33 11.48 -9.04
CA GLY A 712 -13.17 12.72 -9.80
C GLY A 712 -11.78 12.97 -10.38
N LEU A 713 -10.73 12.43 -9.77
CA LEU A 713 -9.35 12.55 -10.27
C LEU A 713 -9.06 11.58 -11.42
N CYS A 714 -9.91 10.57 -11.62
CA CYS A 714 -10.00 9.74 -12.83
C CYS A 714 -11.47 9.67 -13.32
N ALA A 715 -11.69 9.26 -14.57
CA ALA A 715 -13.03 9.08 -15.13
C ALA A 715 -13.84 8.02 -14.37
N GLY A 716 -13.16 6.99 -13.85
CA GLY A 716 -13.72 6.01 -12.92
C GLY A 716 -12.74 4.89 -12.56
N ASN A 717 -13.24 3.89 -11.85
CA ASN A 717 -12.49 2.79 -11.25
C ASN A 717 -13.30 1.50 -11.37
N TYR A 718 -12.78 0.30 -11.11
CA TYR A 718 -13.70 -0.80 -10.81
C TYR A 718 -14.37 -0.59 -9.43
N GLY A 719 -15.64 -0.96 -9.30
CA GLY A 719 -16.36 -0.95 -8.01
C GLY A 719 -15.95 -2.08 -7.06
N LEU A 720 -14.64 -2.29 -6.90
CA LEU A 720 -14.05 -3.41 -6.15
C LEU A 720 -13.84 -3.08 -4.66
N THR A 721 -13.79 -4.15 -3.86
CA THR A 721 -13.44 -4.13 -2.44
C THR A 721 -12.57 -5.35 -2.11
N TYR A 722 -11.24 -5.22 -2.21
CA TYR A 722 -10.30 -6.31 -1.91
C TYR A 722 -10.25 -6.61 -0.41
N SER A 723 -11.21 -7.40 0.05
CA SER A 723 -11.49 -7.63 1.47
C SER A 723 -12.39 -8.86 1.65
N ASP A 724 -12.49 -9.33 2.88
CA ASP A 724 -13.43 -10.40 3.27
C ASP A 724 -14.92 -10.02 3.07
N LEU A 725 -15.24 -8.73 2.80
CA LEU A 725 -16.59 -8.22 2.53
C LEU A 725 -17.08 -8.64 1.13
N ARG A 726 -18.20 -9.38 1.08
CA ARG A 726 -18.85 -9.80 -0.16
C ARG A 726 -20.07 -8.94 -0.43
N LEU A 727 -19.93 -7.96 -1.32
CA LEU A 727 -20.96 -6.96 -1.62
C LEU A 727 -22.32 -7.60 -1.95
N TRP A 728 -22.34 -8.68 -2.75
CA TRP A 728 -23.54 -9.45 -3.10
C TRP A 728 -24.18 -10.27 -1.96
N LYS A 729 -23.64 -10.17 -0.73
CA LYS A 729 -24.22 -10.73 0.51
C LYS A 729 -24.50 -9.68 1.58
N TYR A 730 -23.86 -8.51 1.50
CA TYR A 730 -24.04 -7.45 2.48
C TYR A 730 -25.35 -6.70 2.19
N PRO A 731 -26.21 -6.39 3.19
CA PRO A 731 -27.38 -5.55 2.96
C PRO A 731 -26.92 -4.19 2.44
N TYR A 732 -27.24 -3.90 1.18
CA TYR A 732 -26.51 -2.88 0.43
C TYR A 732 -26.73 -1.48 1.00
N LEU A 733 -25.63 -0.78 1.31
CA LEU A 733 -25.62 0.56 1.89
C LEU A 733 -24.91 1.54 0.95
N PRO A 734 -25.49 1.84 -0.24
CA PRO A 734 -24.82 2.59 -1.30
C PRO A 734 -24.70 4.09 -1.04
N HIS A 735 -25.25 4.62 0.06
CA HIS A 735 -25.33 6.06 0.32
C HIS A 735 -23.99 6.81 0.20
N PHE A 736 -22.87 6.21 0.62
CA PHE A 736 -21.56 6.86 0.45
C PHE A 736 -21.14 6.93 -1.02
N ASP A 737 -21.26 5.82 -1.75
CA ASP A 737 -20.94 5.74 -3.16
C ASP A 737 -21.84 6.67 -4.01
N LEU A 738 -23.17 6.46 -3.95
CA LEU A 738 -24.17 7.25 -4.71
C LEU A 738 -24.14 8.75 -4.41
N LEU A 739 -23.84 9.17 -3.17
CA LEU A 739 -23.88 10.59 -2.79
C LEU A 739 -22.51 11.28 -2.85
N LYS A 740 -21.38 10.54 -2.79
CA LYS A 740 -20.03 11.13 -2.66
C LYS A 740 -19.06 10.74 -3.79
N MET A 741 -19.18 9.54 -4.37
CA MET A 741 -18.30 9.06 -5.45
C MET A 741 -18.94 9.22 -6.84
N HIS A 742 -20.16 8.72 -7.03
CA HIS A 742 -20.96 8.83 -8.26
C HIS A 742 -21.12 10.26 -8.84
N PRO A 743 -21.21 11.34 -8.03
CA PRO A 743 -21.25 12.71 -8.57
C PRO A 743 -19.92 13.17 -9.18
N LEU A 744 -18.83 12.44 -8.94
CA LEU A 744 -17.47 12.79 -9.34
C LEU A 744 -16.89 11.84 -10.41
N SER A 745 -17.15 10.52 -10.30
CA SER A 745 -16.64 9.47 -11.21
C SER A 745 -17.75 8.54 -11.71
N VAL A 746 -17.46 7.81 -12.78
CA VAL A 746 -18.29 6.73 -13.35
C VAL A 746 -17.53 5.41 -13.27
N ASP A 747 -17.72 4.72 -12.14
CA ASP A 747 -17.04 3.46 -11.86
C ASP A 747 -17.65 2.28 -12.66
N ILE A 748 -16.77 1.35 -13.03
CA ILE A 748 -16.99 0.17 -13.86
C ILE A 748 -17.57 -0.95 -12.99
N GLY A 749 -18.88 -1.12 -13.07
CA GLY A 749 -19.61 -2.11 -12.28
C GLY A 749 -19.78 -1.63 -10.84
N ILE A 750 -21.03 -1.53 -10.41
CA ILE A 750 -21.45 -1.09 -9.08
C ILE A 750 -22.54 -2.10 -8.64
N PRO A 751 -22.54 -2.59 -7.37
CA PRO A 751 -23.41 -3.68 -6.91
C PRO A 751 -24.92 -3.50 -7.12
#